data_AF-A0A517NC50-F1
#
_entry.id   AF-A0A517NC50-F1
#
_cell.length_a   1.000
_cell.length_b   1.000
_cell.length_c   1.000
_cell.angle_alpha   90.00
_cell.angle_beta   90.00
_cell.angle_gamma   90.00
#
_symmetry.space_group_name_H-M   'P 1'
#
loop_
_entity.id
_entity.type
_entity.pdbx_description
1 polymer ?
#
loop_
_entity_poly.entity_id
_entity_poly.type
_entity_poly.pdbx_seq_one_letter_code
_entity_poly.pdbx_strand_id
1 'polypeptide(L)'
;MRFCRHVCCLATTLSLAILTGFAAAQGQAPIADSSLTFAERDGMVAVEAEHFVKQSKTDTRAFYLTHADLTPAVAPDGDPNHTAGASGGAYLEILPDTRRTHADKLIRGTNFSPEPGKMAVLDYRVHIQTPGRYYVWVRAHSTGPEDNGLHVGIDGTWPESGQRLQWCQGKNTWRWDSNQRTNETHCGEPHKIFLDIKEPGDHVIHFSMREDGFEFDKWFMTTDREFVRPDDAGPESRVQSGTSPKSFRLVAAVPPTADTAPVADEAPNAQKPATAADQRQLTMTAKMFAEAKKSGYYLDNQKWMAINPEKDKQGKAERTFPFPTGVYDVTLLAVGENDGQSTYQVSADGEKIGDHTCPLSKQTYEEGKTFHKTWNKVALTEGAIVVVESQIQSSDGKEYSRARWAGVAFRPADKATREAAAPHFKEQAKLVAESAKSSPTRSVSDAPLQTPRQANGDGSVKIEGATKTWHRTMLTIQGPYAHEQDNVPNPFTDYRMTVEFSHPDGVRYQIPGYFDADGNAANTSADSGTVWRANFAADRPGTWTYKVSFQQGKLAALDDDAKSSAVKPYDGLTGSFDVQASDKTGSDLRAQGRLNYVGKRYLQFAGTGKYFLKVGADAPETLLAYTDFDNTIAGNPKRAPLKTWSAHEKDWQSGDPTWGDGKGKGLIGAINYLSGKGCNAFSFLTYNAAGDGDNVWPFIHRDDKLHYDCSKLGQWSVVFDHGTQRGMYLHFKMQETENDDHNKGRGDGNVPASLDGGDLGVQRKLYIRELIARFGHNLALNWNLGEENTQTYEQHQAMINYIAETDAYDHPIVIHTYPGQQDQVYGPLLGDKSQLTGVSLQNSSLETTHAETVYWVKKSTEAGKPWVVAFDESGSAAHAQCPDLGYNGFDGHDRNGKMAYTQHKVRKQTLWGTLMGGGAGCEYYFGYQFDQNDIVCEDWRSRDQSWDYCRIAIEFFHDNEVPFWEMTNADALIGNPKHEPGNFCLAKASDTYVVYLPELGSASLDLSDADGTYTVQWHNPRTGGSLANGSVSQVSGGGSVELGNPPGSPDPLSEANDWVVLLRRADKS
;
A
#
# COMPACT_ATOMS: atom_id res chain seq x y z
N MET A 1 70.17 -34.17 -49.52
CA MET A 1 68.92 -34.61 -50.17
C MET A 1 67.90 -34.81 -49.04
N ARG A 2 66.92 -33.91 -48.89
CA ARG A 2 65.52 -33.98 -49.38
C ARG A 2 64.64 -34.98 -48.60
N PHE A 3 63.68 -34.43 -47.82
CA PHE A 3 62.39 -34.99 -47.32
C PHE A 3 62.42 -36.37 -46.60
N CYS A 4 61.82 -36.59 -45.41
CA CYS A 4 60.69 -35.95 -44.74
C CYS A 4 60.81 -35.92 -43.18
N ARG A 5 59.79 -35.37 -42.50
CA ARG A 5 59.52 -35.35 -41.03
C ARG A 5 57.99 -35.56 -40.88
N HIS A 6 57.39 -36.09 -39.81
CA HIS A 6 57.72 -36.45 -38.41
C HIS A 6 56.69 -37.56 -37.97
N VAL A 7 56.66 -38.26 -36.82
CA VAL A 7 57.37 -38.30 -35.53
C VAL A 7 57.30 -39.74 -34.93
N CYS A 8 57.84 -40.03 -33.73
CA CYS A 8 57.72 -41.31 -32.99
C CYS A 8 56.57 -41.28 -31.95
N CYS A 9 55.77 -42.35 -31.76
CA CYS A 9 55.98 -43.52 -30.86
C CYS A 9 56.29 -43.11 -29.39
N LEU A 10 55.61 -43.63 -28.35
CA LEU A 10 55.45 -45.05 -27.98
C LEU A 10 54.06 -45.39 -27.40
N ALA A 11 53.82 -46.66 -27.01
CA ALA A 11 52.57 -47.15 -26.43
C ALA A 11 52.72 -47.64 -24.98
N THR A 12 51.64 -47.61 -24.18
CA THR A 12 51.02 -48.78 -23.49
C THR A 12 49.86 -48.34 -22.57
N THR A 13 48.61 -48.46 -23.03
CA THR A 13 47.40 -48.64 -22.18
C THR A 13 46.21 -49.01 -23.07
N LEU A 14 45.61 -50.18 -22.86
CA LEU A 14 44.46 -50.68 -23.64
C LEU A 14 43.32 -51.10 -22.69
N SER A 15 42.64 -50.13 -22.05
CA SER A 15 41.34 -50.31 -21.35
C SER A 15 40.75 -48.97 -20.82
N LEU A 16 40.40 -47.99 -21.66
CA LEU A 16 39.56 -46.85 -21.23
C LEU A 16 38.81 -46.10 -22.36
N ALA A 17 38.34 -46.80 -23.39
CA ALA A 17 37.75 -46.18 -24.60
C ALA A 17 36.23 -46.41 -24.76
N ILE A 18 35.53 -46.88 -23.72
CA ILE A 18 34.08 -47.23 -23.79
C ILE A 18 33.24 -46.48 -22.73
N LEU A 19 33.84 -45.94 -21.66
CA LEU A 19 33.10 -45.37 -20.52
C LEU A 19 32.77 -43.87 -20.63
N THR A 20 33.50 -43.09 -21.44
CA THR A 20 33.24 -41.64 -21.60
C THR A 20 31.99 -41.31 -22.43
N GLY A 21 31.44 -42.27 -23.17
CA GLY A 21 30.17 -42.11 -23.89
C GLY A 21 28.92 -42.42 -23.06
N PHE A 22 29.06 -43.03 -21.88
CA PHE A 22 27.91 -43.47 -21.06
C PHE A 22 27.50 -42.46 -19.97
N ALA A 23 28.40 -41.58 -19.54
CA ALA A 23 28.13 -40.64 -18.44
C ALA A 23 27.17 -39.50 -18.82
N ALA A 24 27.21 -39.02 -20.07
CA ALA A 24 26.38 -37.91 -20.54
C ALA A 24 24.94 -38.31 -20.93
N ALA A 25 24.58 -39.60 -20.82
CA ALA A 25 23.29 -40.13 -21.25
C ALA A 25 22.30 -40.39 -20.09
N GLN A 26 22.71 -40.19 -18.83
CA GLN A 26 21.81 -40.32 -17.68
C GLN A 26 20.86 -39.12 -17.60
N GLY A 27 19.56 -39.38 -17.43
CA GLY A 27 18.51 -38.37 -17.27
C GLY A 27 17.81 -37.90 -18.55
N GLN A 28 18.40 -38.06 -19.74
CA GLN A 28 17.85 -37.49 -20.99
C GLN A 28 16.75 -38.35 -21.66
N ALA A 29 16.76 -39.67 -21.41
CA ALA A 29 15.88 -40.62 -22.09
C ALA A 29 14.46 -40.64 -21.50
N PRO A 30 13.40 -40.84 -22.31
CA PRO A 30 12.03 -41.05 -21.82
C PRO A 30 11.96 -42.19 -20.80
N ILE A 31 11.28 -41.95 -19.68
CA ILE A 31 10.92 -43.00 -18.71
C ILE A 31 9.54 -43.61 -19.01
N ALA A 32 8.73 -42.95 -19.84
CA ALA A 32 7.47 -43.44 -20.37
C ALA A 32 7.66 -44.24 -21.68
N ASP A 33 6.81 -45.23 -21.92
CA ASP A 33 6.77 -45.94 -23.20
C ASP A 33 6.08 -45.09 -24.29
N SER A 34 6.50 -45.25 -25.54
CA SER A 34 5.94 -44.56 -26.73
C SER A 34 4.43 -44.74 -26.98
N SER A 35 3.81 -45.73 -26.31
CA SER A 35 2.38 -46.02 -26.33
C SER A 35 1.59 -45.43 -25.15
N LEU A 36 2.24 -44.73 -24.21
CA LEU A 36 1.54 -44.01 -23.13
C LEU A 36 0.77 -42.82 -23.70
N THR A 37 -0.54 -42.81 -23.51
CA THR A 37 -1.44 -41.70 -23.86
C THR A 37 -2.26 -41.30 -22.64
N PHE A 38 -2.30 -40.00 -22.33
CA PHE A 38 -3.09 -39.44 -21.23
C PHE A 38 -4.54 -39.15 -21.67
N ALA A 39 -5.49 -39.27 -20.75
CA ALA A 39 -6.92 -39.09 -21.02
C ALA A 39 -7.38 -37.66 -20.72
N GLU A 40 -8.04 -37.02 -21.69
CA GLU A 40 -8.92 -35.89 -21.40
C GLU A 40 -10.17 -36.36 -20.69
N ARG A 41 -10.60 -35.59 -19.70
CA ARG A 41 -11.84 -35.79 -18.99
C ARG A 41 -12.41 -34.47 -18.52
N ASP A 42 -13.73 -34.31 -18.70
CA ASP A 42 -14.52 -33.18 -18.19
C ASP A 42 -13.93 -31.80 -18.59
N GLY A 43 -13.28 -31.72 -19.77
CA GLY A 43 -12.64 -30.51 -20.29
C GLY A 43 -11.18 -30.31 -19.89
N MET A 44 -10.51 -31.30 -19.27
CA MET A 44 -9.15 -31.13 -18.73
C MET A 44 -8.23 -32.35 -18.96
N VAL A 45 -6.94 -32.08 -19.19
CA VAL A 45 -5.82 -33.04 -19.24
C VAL A 45 -4.72 -32.57 -18.29
N ALA A 46 -4.11 -33.45 -17.51
CA ALA A 46 -2.92 -33.16 -16.69
C ALA A 46 -1.85 -34.26 -16.85
N VAL A 47 -0.58 -33.87 -16.80
CA VAL A 47 0.58 -34.73 -17.06
C VAL A 47 1.82 -34.24 -16.26
N GLU A 48 2.47 -35.14 -15.52
CA GLU A 48 3.79 -34.89 -14.89
C GLU A 48 4.88 -34.72 -15.99
N ALA A 49 5.78 -33.74 -15.85
CA ALA A 49 6.67 -33.34 -16.93
C ALA A 49 7.64 -34.47 -17.34
N GLU A 50 8.09 -35.29 -16.39
CA GLU A 50 8.95 -36.44 -16.65
C GLU A 50 8.27 -37.57 -17.44
N HIS A 51 6.94 -37.57 -17.57
CA HIS A 51 6.18 -38.56 -18.35
C HIS A 51 6.18 -38.30 -19.87
N PHE A 52 7.12 -37.52 -20.40
CA PHE A 52 7.32 -37.35 -21.84
C PHE A 52 7.64 -38.69 -22.51
N VAL A 53 7.06 -38.94 -23.69
CA VAL A 53 7.25 -40.21 -24.43
C VAL A 53 8.41 -40.15 -25.43
N LYS A 54 8.87 -38.94 -25.77
CA LYS A 54 9.99 -38.69 -26.69
C LYS A 54 10.57 -37.30 -26.45
N GLN A 55 11.90 -37.19 -26.53
CA GLN A 55 12.61 -35.91 -26.62
C GLN A 55 13.32 -35.81 -27.97
N SER A 56 13.48 -34.61 -28.52
CA SER A 56 14.24 -34.35 -29.75
C SER A 56 14.86 -32.94 -29.78
N LYS A 57 15.67 -32.64 -30.80
CA LYS A 57 16.41 -31.36 -30.93
C LYS A 57 17.38 -31.10 -29.78
N THR A 58 18.08 -32.15 -29.36
CA THR A 58 18.92 -32.19 -28.15
C THR A 58 20.39 -31.83 -28.37
N ASP A 59 20.76 -31.41 -29.59
CA ASP A 59 22.17 -31.23 -30.01
C ASP A 59 22.91 -30.09 -29.28
N THR A 60 22.17 -29.15 -28.67
CA THR A 60 22.73 -27.94 -28.00
C THR A 60 22.26 -27.79 -26.55
N ARG A 61 21.02 -28.19 -26.26
CA ARG A 61 20.37 -28.23 -24.95
C ARG A 61 19.41 -29.39 -24.91
N ALA A 62 19.19 -29.95 -23.73
CA ALA A 62 18.18 -30.97 -23.51
C ALA A 62 17.57 -30.82 -22.12
N PHE A 63 16.34 -31.28 -21.97
CA PHE A 63 15.77 -31.58 -20.67
C PHE A 63 16.43 -32.84 -20.10
N TYR A 64 16.84 -32.80 -18.84
CA TYR A 64 17.33 -33.95 -18.08
C TYR A 64 16.46 -34.14 -16.84
N LEU A 65 16.20 -35.40 -16.50
CA LEU A 65 15.46 -35.80 -15.31
C LEU A 65 16.28 -35.59 -14.03
N THR A 66 15.77 -34.73 -13.16
CA THR A 66 16.27 -34.49 -11.81
C THR A 66 15.26 -35.05 -10.80
N HIS A 67 15.74 -35.83 -9.82
CA HIS A 67 14.90 -36.35 -8.72
C HIS A 67 15.74 -36.52 -7.45
N ALA A 68 15.10 -36.91 -6.33
CA ALA A 68 15.74 -36.93 -5.01
C ALA A 68 16.94 -37.90 -4.85
N ASP A 69 17.27 -38.70 -5.87
CA ASP A 69 18.42 -39.63 -5.91
C ASP A 69 19.26 -39.48 -7.20
N LEU A 70 18.99 -38.46 -8.04
CA LEU A 70 19.70 -38.17 -9.29
C LEU A 70 19.70 -36.67 -9.57
N THR A 71 20.89 -36.06 -9.63
CA THR A 71 21.11 -34.76 -10.29
C THR A 71 21.96 -34.99 -11.54
N PRO A 72 21.60 -34.45 -12.71
CA PRO A 72 22.38 -34.57 -13.94
C PRO A 72 23.79 -33.96 -13.81
N ALA A 73 24.83 -34.67 -14.25
CA ALA A 73 26.22 -34.17 -14.20
C ALA A 73 26.58 -33.28 -15.41
N VAL A 74 25.71 -32.33 -15.77
CA VAL A 74 25.76 -31.58 -17.04
C VAL A 74 26.13 -30.12 -16.79
N ALA A 75 27.42 -29.83 -16.73
CA ALA A 75 27.94 -28.50 -16.41
C ALA A 75 28.16 -27.60 -17.66
N PRO A 76 28.04 -26.27 -17.54
CA PRO A 76 27.60 -25.53 -16.36
C PRO A 76 26.13 -25.80 -15.99
N ASP A 77 25.94 -25.81 -14.68
CA ASP A 77 24.71 -25.89 -13.92
C ASP A 77 25.03 -25.02 -12.69
N GLY A 78 24.05 -24.22 -12.26
CA GLY A 78 24.21 -23.22 -11.21
C GLY A 78 23.45 -23.49 -9.93
N ASP A 79 22.49 -24.40 -9.98
CA ASP A 79 21.35 -24.40 -9.07
C ASP A 79 21.30 -25.73 -8.28
N PRO A 80 20.70 -25.74 -7.08
CA PRO A 80 20.56 -26.97 -6.31
C PRO A 80 19.35 -27.79 -6.81
N ASN A 81 19.36 -29.09 -6.55
CA ASN A 81 18.25 -29.98 -6.90
C ASN A 81 16.96 -29.61 -6.12
N HIS A 82 15.96 -29.07 -6.80
CA HIS A 82 14.70 -28.57 -6.22
C HIS A 82 13.57 -29.61 -6.11
N THR A 83 13.88 -30.91 -6.02
CA THR A 83 12.85 -31.97 -5.91
C THR A 83 11.87 -31.76 -4.72
N ALA A 84 12.23 -30.97 -3.71
CA ALA A 84 11.35 -30.58 -2.61
C ALA A 84 10.12 -29.79 -3.12
N GLY A 85 8.94 -30.40 -3.01
CA GLY A 85 7.66 -29.83 -3.44
C GLY A 85 7.28 -30.15 -4.89
N ALA A 86 8.13 -30.82 -5.67
CA ALA A 86 7.80 -31.25 -7.03
C ALA A 86 6.68 -32.32 -7.01
N SER A 87 5.77 -32.23 -7.97
CA SER A 87 4.82 -33.31 -8.27
C SER A 87 5.58 -34.52 -8.80
N GLY A 88 5.02 -35.72 -8.64
CA GLY A 88 5.71 -36.98 -8.98
C GLY A 88 6.97 -37.29 -8.14
N GLY A 89 7.61 -36.33 -7.48
CA GLY A 89 8.90 -36.46 -6.81
C GLY A 89 10.10 -36.30 -7.74
N ALA A 90 9.91 -35.67 -8.91
CA ALA A 90 10.93 -35.43 -9.92
C ALA A 90 10.56 -34.18 -10.77
N TYR A 91 11.50 -33.70 -11.58
CA TYR A 91 11.26 -32.64 -12.56
C TYR A 91 12.26 -32.74 -13.72
N LEU A 92 12.09 -31.92 -14.76
CA LEU A 92 12.97 -31.83 -15.91
C LEU A 92 13.67 -30.47 -15.99
N GLU A 93 14.96 -30.46 -16.30
CA GLU A 93 15.77 -29.25 -16.31
C GLU A 93 16.53 -29.06 -17.64
N ILE A 94 16.50 -27.84 -18.21
CA ILE A 94 17.13 -27.54 -19.52
C ILE A 94 18.62 -27.23 -19.36
N LEU A 95 19.47 -28.25 -19.48
CA LEU A 95 20.92 -28.15 -19.27
C LEU A 95 21.76 -28.24 -20.56
N PRO A 96 23.00 -27.70 -20.57
CA PRO A 96 23.65 -26.95 -19.49
C PRO A 96 23.08 -25.53 -19.33
N ASP A 97 22.85 -25.06 -18.11
CA ASP A 97 22.55 -23.65 -17.83
C ASP A 97 23.78 -22.79 -18.09
N THR A 98 23.63 -21.75 -18.92
CA THR A 98 24.68 -20.75 -19.16
C THR A 98 24.19 -19.32 -18.94
N ARG A 99 23.02 -19.10 -18.34
CA ARG A 99 22.36 -17.79 -18.33
C ARG A 99 21.40 -17.55 -17.16
N ARG A 100 21.88 -17.68 -15.93
CA ARG A 100 21.12 -17.36 -14.70
C ARG A 100 20.85 -15.88 -14.44
N THR A 101 21.64 -14.96 -14.99
CA THR A 101 21.55 -13.53 -14.65
C THR A 101 21.58 -12.60 -15.86
N HIS A 102 21.13 -11.36 -15.68
CA HIS A 102 21.19 -10.34 -16.74
C HIS A 102 22.63 -9.94 -17.13
N ALA A 103 23.63 -10.30 -16.33
CA ALA A 103 25.04 -10.15 -16.69
C ALA A 103 25.52 -11.26 -17.65
N ASP A 104 24.82 -12.39 -17.72
CA ASP A 104 25.16 -13.51 -18.57
C ASP A 104 24.69 -13.29 -20.02
N LYS A 105 25.59 -13.56 -20.96
CA LYS A 105 25.41 -13.19 -22.36
C LYS A 105 24.30 -14.02 -23.01
N LEU A 106 23.26 -13.34 -23.50
CA LEU A 106 22.24 -13.94 -24.35
C LEU A 106 22.83 -14.34 -25.72
N ILE A 107 22.69 -15.62 -26.07
CA ILE A 107 23.16 -16.26 -27.30
C ILE A 107 21.98 -17.03 -27.92
N ARG A 108 21.39 -16.41 -28.96
CA ARG A 108 20.26 -16.98 -29.71
C ARG A 108 20.68 -18.28 -30.39
N GLY A 109 19.91 -19.35 -30.18
CA GLY A 109 20.27 -20.69 -30.67
C GLY A 109 21.33 -21.40 -29.82
N THR A 110 21.55 -20.97 -28.57
CA THR A 110 22.33 -21.74 -27.58
C THR A 110 21.70 -21.71 -26.20
N ASN A 111 21.49 -20.52 -25.64
CA ASN A 111 20.90 -20.34 -24.30
C ASN A 111 19.56 -19.58 -24.33
N PHE A 112 19.16 -19.12 -25.52
CA PHE A 112 17.86 -18.51 -25.76
C PHE A 112 17.30 -18.96 -27.12
N SER A 113 16.08 -19.49 -27.16
CA SER A 113 15.35 -19.84 -28.39
C SER A 113 14.06 -19.01 -28.51
N PRO A 114 14.08 -17.89 -29.28
CA PRO A 114 12.88 -17.10 -29.54
C PRO A 114 11.88 -17.83 -30.44
N GLU A 115 12.37 -18.77 -31.26
CA GLU A 115 11.52 -19.58 -32.13
C GLU A 115 11.17 -20.91 -31.42
N PRO A 116 9.89 -21.31 -31.41
CA PRO A 116 9.45 -22.57 -30.80
C PRO A 116 9.89 -23.79 -31.63
N GLY A 117 9.94 -24.96 -30.99
CA GLY A 117 10.19 -26.25 -31.64
C GLY A 117 11.60 -26.44 -32.24
N LYS A 118 12.55 -25.54 -31.95
CA LYS A 118 13.91 -25.60 -32.51
C LYS A 118 14.91 -26.40 -31.67
N MET A 119 14.72 -26.42 -30.35
CA MET A 119 15.67 -26.93 -29.37
C MET A 119 14.94 -27.54 -28.18
N ALA A 120 15.48 -28.62 -27.63
CA ALA A 120 14.94 -29.41 -26.49
C ALA A 120 13.41 -29.53 -26.54
N VAL A 121 12.90 -30.37 -27.46
CA VAL A 121 11.46 -30.56 -27.68
C VAL A 121 11.00 -31.86 -27.02
N LEU A 122 10.05 -31.76 -26.10
CA LEU A 122 9.37 -32.87 -25.44
C LEU A 122 8.03 -33.15 -26.13
N ASP A 123 7.70 -34.42 -26.31
CA ASP A 123 6.42 -34.88 -26.84
C ASP A 123 5.62 -35.65 -25.77
N TYR A 124 4.34 -35.32 -25.63
CA TYR A 124 3.37 -36.01 -24.75
C TYR A 124 2.14 -36.40 -25.57
N ARG A 125 1.64 -37.63 -25.44
CA ARG A 125 0.41 -38.05 -26.14
C ARG A 125 -0.81 -37.86 -25.25
N VAL A 126 -1.87 -37.31 -25.82
CA VAL A 126 -3.16 -37.09 -25.15
C VAL A 126 -4.30 -37.58 -26.02
N HIS A 127 -5.39 -38.03 -25.41
CA HIS A 127 -6.61 -38.42 -26.08
C HIS A 127 -7.73 -37.45 -25.70
N ILE A 128 -8.08 -36.56 -26.63
CA ILE A 128 -9.07 -35.50 -26.44
C ILE A 128 -10.44 -36.02 -26.87
N GLN A 129 -11.44 -35.96 -25.99
CA GLN A 129 -12.82 -36.35 -26.29
C GLN A 129 -13.68 -35.13 -26.65
N THR A 130 -13.28 -33.95 -26.13
CA THR A 130 -14.01 -32.68 -26.23
C THR A 130 -13.21 -31.66 -27.04
N PRO A 131 -13.53 -31.38 -28.31
CA PRO A 131 -12.92 -30.28 -29.05
C PRO A 131 -13.20 -28.92 -28.40
N GLY A 132 -12.21 -28.04 -28.38
CA GLY A 132 -12.31 -26.73 -27.71
C GLY A 132 -10.99 -25.97 -27.63
N ARG A 133 -11.04 -24.79 -27.01
CA ARG A 133 -9.85 -24.04 -26.61
C ARG A 133 -9.38 -24.54 -25.25
N TYR A 134 -8.14 -24.99 -25.17
CA TYR A 134 -7.49 -25.46 -23.96
C TYR A 134 -6.42 -24.46 -23.50
N TYR A 135 -6.65 -23.78 -22.38
CA TYR A 135 -5.67 -22.89 -21.74
C TYR A 135 -4.62 -23.74 -21.03
N VAL A 136 -3.34 -23.50 -21.30
CA VAL A 136 -2.25 -24.36 -20.81
C VAL A 136 -1.59 -23.73 -19.59
N TRP A 137 -1.53 -24.51 -18.52
CA TRP A 137 -0.87 -24.18 -17.26
C TRP A 137 0.34 -25.07 -17.07
N VAL A 138 1.44 -24.50 -16.57
CA VAL A 138 2.66 -25.24 -16.24
C VAL A 138 3.08 -24.90 -14.81
N ARG A 139 3.51 -25.93 -14.07
CA ARG A 139 4.16 -25.84 -12.76
C ARG A 139 5.67 -25.89 -13.00
N ALA A 140 6.33 -24.82 -12.59
CA ALA A 140 7.77 -24.65 -12.77
C ALA A 140 8.40 -24.15 -11.48
N HIS A 141 9.70 -24.40 -11.36
CA HIS A 141 10.57 -23.72 -10.42
C HIS A 141 11.48 -22.79 -11.24
N SER A 142 11.88 -21.68 -10.65
CA SER A 142 12.70 -20.68 -11.34
C SER A 142 13.46 -19.88 -10.30
N THR A 143 14.77 -19.83 -10.47
CA THR A 143 15.73 -19.33 -9.48
C THR A 143 16.07 -17.87 -9.71
N GLY A 144 16.11 -17.44 -10.97
CA GLY A 144 16.56 -16.12 -11.41
C GLY A 144 15.60 -15.42 -12.37
N PRO A 145 16.04 -14.33 -13.03
CA PRO A 145 15.21 -13.56 -13.96
C PRO A 145 15.26 -14.03 -15.43
N GLU A 146 16.01 -15.09 -15.75
CA GLU A 146 16.42 -15.40 -17.14
C GLU A 146 16.23 -16.87 -17.55
N ASP A 147 16.02 -17.74 -16.58
CA ASP A 147 15.82 -19.20 -16.58
C ASP A 147 14.33 -19.59 -16.73
N ASN A 148 13.49 -18.70 -17.27
CA ASN A 148 12.12 -18.54 -16.77
C ASN A 148 11.01 -18.61 -17.82
N GLY A 149 11.18 -19.29 -18.95
CA GLY A 149 10.11 -19.50 -19.93
C GLY A 149 10.20 -20.71 -20.85
N LEU A 150 9.07 -21.01 -21.51
CA LEU A 150 8.88 -22.11 -22.47
C LEU A 150 8.01 -21.68 -23.67
N HIS A 151 7.87 -22.58 -24.65
CA HIS A 151 6.78 -22.58 -25.63
C HIS A 151 6.04 -23.93 -25.60
N VAL A 152 4.74 -23.92 -25.88
CA VAL A 152 3.89 -25.10 -26.07
C VAL A 152 3.32 -25.18 -27.51
N GLY A 153 3.04 -26.38 -28.00
CA GLY A 153 2.52 -26.65 -29.34
C GLY A 153 1.69 -27.94 -29.41
N ILE A 154 1.14 -28.23 -30.59
CA ILE A 154 0.27 -29.39 -30.84
C ILE A 154 0.47 -29.95 -32.27
N ASP A 155 0.57 -31.27 -32.39
CA ASP A 155 0.65 -32.04 -33.65
C ASP A 155 1.74 -31.52 -34.63
N GLY A 156 2.91 -31.20 -34.09
CA GLY A 156 4.05 -30.62 -34.81
C GLY A 156 3.93 -29.13 -35.12
N THR A 157 2.81 -28.49 -34.76
CA THR A 157 2.55 -27.06 -34.95
C THR A 157 2.76 -26.26 -33.66
N TRP A 158 3.09 -24.98 -33.81
CA TRP A 158 3.40 -24.07 -32.69
C TRP A 158 2.61 -22.77 -32.87
N PRO A 159 1.31 -22.74 -32.51
CA PRO A 159 0.47 -21.55 -32.67
C PRO A 159 1.04 -20.37 -31.88
N GLU A 160 0.73 -19.13 -32.27
CA GLU A 160 1.24 -17.95 -31.54
C GLU A 160 0.78 -17.95 -30.08
N SER A 161 -0.44 -18.41 -29.81
CA SER A 161 -1.00 -18.62 -28.46
C SER A 161 -0.29 -19.72 -27.65
N GLY A 162 0.64 -20.48 -28.23
CA GLY A 162 1.48 -21.41 -27.48
C GLY A 162 2.85 -20.85 -27.10
N GLN A 163 3.25 -19.71 -27.66
CA GLN A 163 4.62 -19.22 -27.56
C GLN A 163 4.82 -18.29 -26.37
N ARG A 164 6.05 -18.24 -25.82
CA ARG A 164 6.47 -17.24 -24.81
C ARG A 164 5.74 -17.33 -23.46
N LEU A 165 5.45 -18.53 -22.97
CA LEU A 165 4.98 -18.76 -21.59
C LEU A 165 6.12 -18.39 -20.60
N GLN A 166 5.82 -17.61 -19.55
CA GLN A 166 6.84 -16.86 -18.78
C GLN A 166 6.53 -16.80 -17.26
N TRP A 167 7.58 -16.91 -16.42
CA TRP A 167 7.50 -16.80 -14.94
C TRP A 167 8.30 -15.61 -14.40
N CYS A 168 7.59 -14.60 -13.87
CA CYS A 168 8.19 -13.54 -13.04
C CYS A 168 8.04 -13.78 -11.52
N GLN A 169 6.93 -14.40 -11.09
CA GLN A 169 6.55 -14.52 -9.68
C GLN A 169 6.79 -15.93 -9.13
N GLY A 170 6.96 -16.05 -7.81
CA GLY A 170 7.26 -17.31 -7.12
C GLY A 170 8.65 -17.84 -7.42
N LYS A 171 9.67 -16.98 -7.30
CA LYS A 171 11.07 -17.41 -7.43
C LYS A 171 11.47 -18.26 -6.23
N ASN A 172 12.19 -19.35 -6.50
CA ASN A 172 12.54 -20.37 -5.50
C ASN A 172 11.34 -21.10 -4.86
N THR A 173 10.21 -21.21 -5.57
CA THR A 173 9.09 -22.11 -5.22
C THR A 173 8.46 -22.76 -6.45
N TRP A 174 7.88 -23.95 -6.30
CA TRP A 174 7.11 -24.61 -7.37
C TRP A 174 5.77 -23.89 -7.57
N ARG A 175 5.58 -23.21 -8.70
CA ARG A 175 4.41 -22.36 -8.96
C ARG A 175 3.80 -22.58 -10.34
N TRP A 176 2.47 -22.69 -10.35
CA TRP A 176 1.65 -22.71 -11.55
C TRP A 176 1.57 -21.33 -12.22
N ASP A 177 1.72 -21.26 -13.54
CA ASP A 177 1.48 -20.05 -14.34
C ASP A 177 0.98 -20.37 -15.76
N SER A 178 0.37 -19.37 -16.43
CA SER A 178 -0.25 -19.41 -17.76
C SER A 178 -0.13 -18.06 -18.53
N ASN A 179 0.87 -17.25 -18.17
CA ASN A 179 1.09 -15.90 -18.73
C ASN A 179 1.92 -15.91 -20.04
N GLN A 180 1.42 -15.28 -21.11
CA GLN A 180 2.18 -15.07 -22.36
C GLN A 180 2.93 -13.74 -22.36
N ARG A 181 4.27 -13.77 -22.42
CA ARG A 181 5.08 -12.56 -22.63
C ARG A 181 4.83 -11.91 -23.99
N THR A 182 4.32 -10.69 -23.94
CA THR A 182 4.11 -9.81 -25.09
C THR A 182 5.17 -8.71 -25.15
N ASN A 183 5.04 -7.71 -26.03
CA ASN A 183 5.95 -6.54 -26.00
C ASN A 183 5.49 -5.56 -24.91
N GLU A 184 4.18 -5.60 -24.63
CA GLU A 184 3.41 -4.73 -23.76
C GLU A 184 3.55 -5.15 -22.28
N THR A 185 3.59 -6.46 -22.01
CA THR A 185 3.74 -7.01 -20.65
C THR A 185 4.92 -7.98 -20.56
N HIS A 186 6.00 -7.53 -19.92
CA HIS A 186 7.24 -8.32 -19.76
C HIS A 186 7.00 -9.65 -19.05
N CYS A 187 6.22 -9.65 -17.97
CA CYS A 187 5.90 -10.84 -17.18
C CYS A 187 4.78 -11.69 -17.79
N GLY A 188 4.23 -11.24 -18.91
CA GLY A 188 3.16 -11.88 -19.66
C GLY A 188 1.75 -11.56 -19.21
N GLU A 189 0.83 -11.76 -20.15
CA GLU A 189 -0.60 -11.53 -20.00
C GLU A 189 -1.35 -12.86 -19.80
N PRO A 190 -2.33 -12.91 -18.88
CA PRO A 190 -3.04 -14.14 -18.56
C PRO A 190 -4.01 -14.56 -19.66
N HIS A 191 -4.37 -15.84 -19.68
CA HIS A 191 -5.29 -16.47 -20.65
C HIS A 191 -4.87 -16.37 -22.13
N LYS A 192 -3.67 -15.84 -22.45
CA LYS A 192 -3.12 -15.82 -23.82
C LYS A 192 -2.33 -17.10 -24.17
N ILE A 193 -2.01 -17.95 -23.19
CA ILE A 193 -1.43 -19.28 -23.42
C ILE A 193 -2.53 -20.33 -23.59
N PHE A 194 -2.79 -20.73 -24.84
CA PHE A 194 -3.82 -21.72 -25.18
C PHE A 194 -3.57 -22.46 -26.50
N LEU A 195 -4.22 -23.62 -26.66
CA LEU A 195 -4.26 -24.44 -27.88
C LEU A 195 -5.71 -24.63 -28.33
N ASP A 196 -6.01 -24.42 -29.62
CA ASP A 196 -7.34 -24.66 -30.19
C ASP A 196 -7.42 -26.05 -30.85
N ILE A 197 -8.00 -27.02 -30.15
CA ILE A 197 -8.13 -28.42 -30.58
C ILE A 197 -9.49 -28.62 -31.26
N LYS A 198 -9.49 -29.04 -32.53
CA LYS A 198 -10.68 -28.97 -33.40
C LYS A 198 -11.41 -30.29 -33.64
N GLU A 199 -10.69 -31.40 -33.54
CA GLU A 199 -11.21 -32.75 -33.74
C GLU A 199 -10.97 -33.56 -32.44
N PRO A 200 -11.80 -34.56 -32.12
CA PRO A 200 -11.51 -35.48 -31.02
C PRO A 200 -10.60 -36.63 -31.51
N GLY A 201 -9.69 -37.09 -30.65
CA GLY A 201 -8.77 -38.19 -30.95
C GLY A 201 -7.44 -38.14 -30.21
N ASP A 202 -6.47 -38.92 -30.71
CA ASP A 202 -5.07 -38.89 -30.26
C ASP A 202 -4.35 -37.66 -30.83
N HIS A 203 -3.84 -36.80 -29.95
CA HIS A 203 -2.99 -35.65 -30.28
C HIS A 203 -1.62 -35.77 -29.59
N VAL A 204 -0.64 -35.02 -30.09
CA VAL A 204 0.67 -34.84 -29.44
C VAL A 204 0.81 -33.39 -28.98
N ILE A 205 0.89 -33.19 -27.66
CA ILE A 205 1.25 -31.89 -27.08
C ILE A 205 2.77 -31.81 -27.00
N HIS A 206 3.32 -30.68 -27.39
CA HIS A 206 4.76 -30.45 -27.41
C HIS A 206 5.15 -29.30 -26.48
N PHE A 207 6.25 -29.45 -25.76
CA PHE A 207 6.90 -28.34 -25.05
C PHE A 207 8.31 -28.14 -25.61
N SER A 208 8.78 -26.90 -25.69
CA SER A 208 10.13 -26.59 -26.16
C SER A 208 10.77 -25.42 -25.42
N MET A 209 12.09 -25.47 -25.32
CA MET A 209 12.93 -24.46 -24.70
C MET A 209 12.63 -23.04 -25.21
N ARG A 210 12.54 -22.09 -24.28
CA ARG A 210 12.77 -20.66 -24.56
C ARG A 210 14.09 -20.17 -23.95
N GLU A 211 14.42 -20.59 -22.73
CA GLU A 211 15.69 -20.31 -22.02
C GLU A 211 16.31 -21.61 -21.46
N ASP A 212 17.61 -21.62 -21.13
CA ASP A 212 18.24 -22.70 -20.36
C ASP A 212 18.09 -22.47 -18.85
N GLY A 213 18.37 -23.51 -18.04
CA GLY A 213 18.09 -23.52 -16.60
C GLY A 213 16.62 -23.72 -16.20
N PHE A 214 15.68 -23.72 -17.16
CA PHE A 214 14.25 -23.86 -16.85
C PHE A 214 13.90 -25.20 -16.20
N GLU A 215 13.28 -25.17 -15.02
CA GLU A 215 12.86 -26.33 -14.24
C GLU A 215 11.35 -26.61 -14.39
N PHE A 216 11.01 -27.69 -15.08
CA PHE A 216 9.65 -28.08 -15.48
C PHE A 216 9.18 -29.32 -14.72
N ASP A 217 8.13 -29.18 -13.91
CA ASP A 217 7.63 -30.23 -13.01
C ASP A 217 6.32 -30.85 -13.51
N LYS A 218 5.33 -30.04 -13.90
CA LYS A 218 4.04 -30.55 -14.35
C LYS A 218 3.35 -29.61 -15.31
N TRP A 219 2.41 -30.12 -16.12
CA TRP A 219 1.48 -29.29 -16.87
C TRP A 219 0.05 -29.82 -16.81
N PHE A 220 -0.91 -28.93 -17.00
CA PHE A 220 -2.28 -29.28 -17.36
C PHE A 220 -2.82 -28.31 -18.40
N MET A 221 -3.91 -28.69 -19.05
CA MET A 221 -4.65 -27.79 -19.92
C MET A 221 -6.14 -28.02 -19.76
N THR A 222 -6.92 -26.94 -19.77
CA THR A 222 -8.35 -26.93 -19.42
C THR A 222 -9.16 -26.05 -20.36
N THR A 223 -10.40 -26.42 -20.65
CA THR A 223 -11.34 -25.58 -21.40
C THR A 223 -11.89 -24.40 -20.62
N ASP A 224 -11.72 -24.39 -19.30
CA ASP A 224 -12.09 -23.26 -18.44
C ASP A 224 -11.05 -22.13 -18.55
N ARG A 225 -11.50 -20.96 -19.01
CA ARG A 225 -10.66 -19.75 -19.13
C ARG A 225 -10.34 -19.16 -17.75
N GLU A 226 -11.28 -19.23 -16.81
CA GLU A 226 -11.19 -18.58 -15.50
C GLU A 226 -10.66 -19.54 -14.42
N PHE A 227 -10.12 -20.69 -14.82
CA PHE A 227 -9.63 -21.73 -13.93
C PHE A 227 -8.63 -21.15 -12.92
N VAL A 228 -8.97 -21.28 -11.64
CA VAL A 228 -8.16 -20.72 -10.55
C VAL A 228 -6.81 -21.47 -10.50
N ARG A 229 -5.71 -20.71 -10.50
CA ARG A 229 -4.35 -21.24 -10.32
C ARG A 229 -4.32 -22.16 -9.08
N PRO A 230 -3.91 -23.44 -9.20
CA PRO A 230 -3.72 -24.27 -8.02
C PRO A 230 -2.56 -23.74 -7.17
N ASP A 231 -2.68 -23.84 -5.86
CA ASP A 231 -1.58 -23.54 -4.92
C ASP A 231 -0.88 -24.84 -4.42
N ASP A 232 -1.15 -25.97 -5.09
CA ASP A 232 -0.64 -27.31 -4.78
C ASP A 232 0.01 -28.01 -6.00
N ALA A 233 0.04 -29.35 -6.02
CA ALA A 233 0.55 -30.17 -7.12
C ALA A 233 -0.41 -30.27 -8.33
N GLY A 234 -1.56 -29.58 -8.31
CA GLY A 234 -2.54 -29.54 -9.38
C GLY A 234 -3.23 -30.88 -9.71
N PRO A 235 -4.01 -30.93 -10.80
CA PRO A 235 -4.85 -32.08 -11.12
C PRO A 235 -4.07 -33.39 -11.32
N GLU A 236 -4.69 -34.53 -10.99
CA GLU A 236 -4.09 -35.86 -11.17
C GLU A 236 -3.92 -36.23 -12.65
N SER A 237 -2.75 -36.78 -13.00
CA SER A 237 -2.50 -37.36 -14.31
C SER A 237 -3.36 -38.60 -14.58
N ARG A 238 -4.15 -38.61 -15.66
CA ARG A 238 -5.04 -39.72 -16.04
C ARG A 238 -4.53 -40.45 -17.28
N VAL A 239 -4.44 -41.78 -17.25
CA VAL A 239 -3.98 -42.58 -18.41
C VAL A 239 -5.17 -43.11 -19.22
N GLN A 240 -5.14 -42.93 -20.53
CA GLN A 240 -6.06 -43.55 -21.50
C GLN A 240 -5.56 -44.94 -21.92
N SER A 241 -4.26 -45.07 -22.21
CA SER A 241 -3.63 -46.32 -22.65
C SER A 241 -2.13 -46.31 -22.36
N GLY A 242 -1.51 -47.50 -22.32
CA GLY A 242 -0.12 -47.70 -21.89
C GLY A 242 -0.02 -47.92 -20.37
N THR A 243 1.17 -47.64 -19.80
CA THR A 243 1.43 -47.74 -18.36
C THR A 243 2.19 -46.48 -17.93
N SER A 244 1.65 -45.74 -16.95
CA SER A 244 2.36 -44.61 -16.34
C SER A 244 3.66 -45.08 -15.70
N PRO A 245 4.76 -44.30 -15.78
CA PRO A 245 5.86 -44.40 -14.84
C PRO A 245 5.35 -44.28 -13.39
N LYS A 246 6.12 -44.80 -12.45
CA LYS A 246 5.86 -44.63 -11.02
C LYS A 246 6.47 -43.32 -10.56
N SER A 247 5.73 -42.59 -9.73
CA SER A 247 6.25 -41.48 -8.94
C SER A 247 7.52 -41.88 -8.18
N PHE A 248 8.46 -40.96 -8.12
CA PHE A 248 9.72 -41.02 -7.39
C PHE A 248 9.49 -40.77 -5.89
N ARG A 249 10.58 -40.64 -5.11
CA ARG A 249 10.48 -40.28 -3.69
C ARG A 249 10.05 -38.82 -3.57
N LEU A 250 8.76 -38.59 -3.30
CA LEU A 250 8.22 -37.30 -2.90
C LEU A 250 9.04 -36.71 -1.73
N VAL A 251 9.41 -35.44 -1.87
CA VAL A 251 10.04 -34.63 -0.82
C VAL A 251 9.09 -33.46 -0.56
N ALA A 252 8.69 -33.23 0.69
CA ALA A 252 7.66 -32.25 1.03
C ALA A 252 8.17 -30.81 0.95
N ALA A 253 7.27 -29.87 0.66
CA ALA A 253 7.47 -28.43 0.85
C ALA A 253 6.69 -27.96 2.09
N VAL A 254 7.21 -26.93 2.78
CA VAL A 254 6.72 -26.50 4.10
C VAL A 254 5.78 -25.28 3.97
N PRO A 255 4.50 -25.36 4.41
CA PRO A 255 3.52 -24.28 4.28
C PRO A 255 3.40 -23.39 5.54
N PRO A 256 2.99 -22.10 5.42
CA PRO A 256 2.79 -21.19 6.56
C PRO A 256 1.31 -21.01 6.98
N THR A 257 1.04 -20.86 8.29
CA THR A 257 -0.27 -20.50 8.85
C THR A 257 -0.16 -19.56 10.07
N ALA A 258 -1.28 -18.94 10.47
CA ALA A 258 -1.32 -17.75 11.33
C ALA A 258 -1.84 -17.97 12.77
N ASP A 259 -1.78 -16.89 13.57
CA ASP A 259 -1.90 -16.86 15.03
C ASP A 259 -3.32 -16.88 15.63
N THR A 260 -3.42 -17.18 16.93
CA THR A 260 -4.59 -16.88 17.78
C THR A 260 -4.16 -16.40 19.16
N ALA A 261 -4.89 -15.42 19.72
CA ALA A 261 -4.48 -14.67 20.91
C ALA A 261 -4.57 -15.46 22.24
N PRO A 262 -3.73 -15.14 23.26
CA PRO A 262 -3.58 -15.94 24.47
C PRO A 262 -4.53 -15.58 25.62
N VAL A 263 -4.71 -16.54 26.53
CA VAL A 263 -5.24 -16.33 27.89
C VAL A 263 -4.10 -16.53 28.90
N ALA A 264 -4.09 -15.72 29.97
CA ALA A 264 -3.01 -15.69 30.97
C ALA A 264 -3.20 -16.71 32.10
N ASP A 265 -2.11 -17.03 32.81
CA ASP A 265 -2.15 -17.36 34.24
C ASP A 265 -0.80 -17.05 34.94
N GLU A 266 -0.80 -16.97 36.28
CA GLU A 266 0.27 -16.32 37.07
C GLU A 266 1.51 -17.19 37.41
N ALA A 267 2.61 -16.53 37.83
CA ALA A 267 3.81 -17.17 38.39
C ALA A 267 4.35 -16.41 39.64
N PRO A 268 4.73 -17.09 40.74
CA PRO A 268 5.02 -16.43 42.02
C PRO A 268 6.48 -15.98 42.25
N ASN A 269 6.61 -14.69 42.60
CA ASN A 269 7.45 -14.14 43.68
C ASN A 269 9.00 -14.02 43.54
N ALA A 270 9.41 -12.97 42.83
CA ALA A 270 10.28 -11.87 43.31
C ALA A 270 11.71 -12.07 43.90
N GLN A 271 12.65 -11.28 43.34
CA GLN A 271 13.70 -10.57 44.09
C GLN A 271 13.84 -9.11 43.59
N LYS A 272 14.56 -8.26 44.35
CA LYS A 272 14.51 -6.78 44.25
C LYS A 272 15.43 -6.23 43.13
N PRO A 273 15.01 -5.23 42.33
CA PRO A 273 15.74 -4.79 41.13
C PRO A 273 16.92 -3.85 41.40
N ALA A 274 17.92 -3.88 40.49
CA ALA A 274 19.04 -2.94 40.42
C ALA A 274 18.75 -1.71 39.54
N THR A 275 19.56 -0.66 39.69
CA THR A 275 19.31 0.66 39.07
C THR A 275 19.43 0.63 37.54
N ALA A 276 18.77 1.56 36.83
CA ALA A 276 18.77 1.60 35.37
C ALA A 276 20.18 1.75 34.74
N ALA A 277 21.15 2.31 35.48
CA ALA A 277 22.54 2.39 35.01
C ALA A 277 23.28 1.04 35.04
N ASP A 278 22.89 0.12 35.94
CA ASP A 278 23.45 -1.25 36.05
C ASP A 278 22.93 -2.19 34.95
N GLN A 279 21.88 -1.83 34.21
CA GLN A 279 21.20 -2.73 33.26
C GLN A 279 21.69 -2.61 31.80
N ARG A 280 22.62 -1.71 31.48
CA ARG A 280 23.11 -1.52 30.11
C ARG A 280 24.06 -2.65 29.70
N GLN A 281 23.87 -3.17 28.48
CA GLN A 281 24.68 -4.21 27.86
C GLN A 281 25.30 -3.73 26.54
N LEU A 282 26.53 -4.14 26.25
CA LEU A 282 27.19 -3.97 24.95
C LEU A 282 26.88 -5.19 24.08
N THR A 283 26.66 -5.04 22.78
CA THR A 283 26.24 -6.16 21.91
C THR A 283 27.21 -6.35 20.75
N MET A 284 27.60 -7.59 20.48
CA MET A 284 28.20 -8.02 19.22
C MET A 284 27.10 -8.69 18.39
N THR A 285 26.62 -8.02 17.34
CA THR A 285 25.46 -8.50 16.56
C THR A 285 25.84 -9.63 15.60
N ALA A 286 24.85 -10.44 15.23
CA ALA A 286 24.95 -11.48 14.20
C ALA A 286 25.69 -11.00 12.94
N LYS A 287 25.38 -9.79 12.45
CA LYS A 287 26.05 -9.19 11.29
C LYS A 287 27.56 -8.95 11.51
N MET A 288 27.98 -8.51 12.71
CA MET A 288 29.41 -8.38 13.03
C MET A 288 30.13 -9.74 12.99
N PHE A 289 29.48 -10.83 13.40
CA PHE A 289 30.02 -12.19 13.24
C PHE A 289 29.94 -12.69 11.79
N ALA A 290 28.92 -12.27 11.02
CA ALA A 290 28.79 -12.61 9.60
C ALA A 290 29.90 -12.01 8.73
N GLU A 291 30.35 -10.80 9.09
CA GLU A 291 31.49 -10.07 8.49
C GLU A 291 32.86 -10.58 8.98
N ALA A 292 32.91 -11.67 9.74
CA ALA A 292 34.12 -12.27 10.28
C ALA A 292 34.30 -13.73 9.85
N LYS A 293 35.22 -14.45 10.51
CA LYS A 293 35.48 -15.85 10.25
C LYS A 293 34.29 -16.69 10.74
N LYS A 294 33.59 -17.31 9.79
CA LYS A 294 32.49 -18.25 10.03
C LYS A 294 32.57 -19.47 9.14
N SER A 295 31.95 -20.56 9.59
CA SER A 295 31.72 -21.81 8.85
C SER A 295 30.35 -22.36 9.26
N GLY A 296 29.60 -22.94 8.33
CA GLY A 296 28.25 -23.44 8.59
C GLY A 296 27.22 -22.39 9.00
N TYR A 297 27.45 -21.12 8.64
CA TYR A 297 26.51 -20.02 8.89
C TYR A 297 26.37 -19.10 7.66
N TYR A 298 25.14 -18.66 7.40
CA TYR A 298 24.82 -17.50 6.56
C TYR A 298 24.15 -16.40 7.42
N LEU A 299 23.96 -15.20 6.85
CA LEU A 299 23.24 -14.10 7.49
C LEU A 299 21.81 -14.03 6.94
N ASP A 300 20.87 -14.56 7.69
CA ASP A 300 19.44 -14.62 7.38
C ASP A 300 18.79 -13.24 7.57
N ASN A 301 17.99 -12.79 6.60
CA ASN A 301 17.30 -11.49 6.57
C ASN A 301 18.18 -10.28 6.97
N GLN A 302 19.49 -10.31 6.66
CA GLN A 302 20.50 -9.33 7.11
C GLN A 302 20.63 -9.16 8.65
N LYS A 303 19.95 -10.00 9.44
CA LYS A 303 19.67 -9.81 10.87
C LYS A 303 20.16 -10.94 11.77
N TRP A 304 20.11 -12.19 11.32
CA TRP A 304 20.42 -13.37 12.16
C TRP A 304 21.52 -14.24 11.57
N MET A 305 22.38 -14.79 12.42
CA MET A 305 23.29 -15.87 12.02
C MET A 305 22.50 -17.17 12.04
N ALA A 306 22.43 -17.85 10.90
CA ALA A 306 21.61 -19.05 10.69
C ALA A 306 22.41 -20.14 9.98
N ILE A 307 22.24 -21.38 10.39
CA ILE A 307 22.76 -22.59 9.76
C ILE A 307 21.79 -23.00 8.66
N ASN A 308 22.27 -23.32 7.45
CA ASN A 308 21.43 -24.00 6.48
C ASN A 308 21.34 -25.49 6.87
N PRO A 309 20.15 -26.03 7.21
CA PRO A 309 20.03 -27.36 7.83
C PRO A 309 20.43 -28.52 6.92
N GLU A 310 20.46 -28.29 5.62
CA GLU A 310 20.72 -29.29 4.57
C GLU A 310 22.22 -29.36 4.25
N LYS A 311 22.91 -28.21 4.36
CA LYS A 311 24.35 -28.07 4.07
C LYS A 311 25.21 -28.35 5.30
N ASP A 312 24.78 -27.87 6.47
CA ASP A 312 25.55 -27.94 7.71
C ASP A 312 24.65 -28.37 8.87
N LYS A 313 25.16 -29.25 9.75
CA LYS A 313 24.49 -29.62 11.01
C LYS A 313 24.98 -28.82 12.22
N GLN A 314 26.06 -28.05 12.04
CA GLN A 314 26.64 -27.19 13.05
C GLN A 314 27.28 -25.95 12.41
N GLY A 315 27.11 -24.80 13.03
CA GLY A 315 27.70 -23.53 12.64
C GLY A 315 28.72 -23.07 13.66
N LYS A 316 29.78 -22.40 13.21
CA LYS A 316 30.76 -21.73 14.06
C LYS A 316 31.04 -20.32 13.54
N ALA A 317 30.99 -19.34 14.42
CA ALA A 317 31.38 -17.96 14.11
C ALA A 317 32.31 -17.39 15.18
N GLU A 318 33.37 -16.73 14.74
CA GLU A 318 34.46 -16.24 15.59
C GLU A 318 34.66 -14.74 15.35
N ARG A 319 34.60 -13.91 16.41
CA ARG A 319 34.83 -12.46 16.34
C ARG A 319 35.63 -11.98 17.56
N THR A 320 36.64 -11.17 17.31
CA THR A 320 37.41 -10.44 18.33
C THR A 320 36.49 -9.57 19.20
N PHE A 321 36.61 -9.70 20.52
CA PHE A 321 35.92 -8.93 21.55
C PHE A 321 36.41 -7.48 21.55
N PRO A 322 35.58 -6.49 21.16
CA PRO A 322 35.99 -5.11 20.94
C PRO A 322 35.72 -4.21 22.17
N PHE A 323 35.60 -4.83 23.35
CA PHE A 323 35.23 -4.20 24.61
C PHE A 323 36.32 -4.47 25.67
N PRO A 324 36.49 -3.63 26.69
CA PRO A 324 37.67 -3.64 27.54
C PRO A 324 37.70 -4.85 28.48
N THR A 325 38.91 -5.24 28.89
CA THR A 325 39.17 -6.32 29.84
C THR A 325 38.41 -6.12 31.16
N GLY A 326 37.70 -7.15 31.61
CA GLY A 326 36.99 -7.15 32.90
C GLY A 326 35.96 -8.28 33.02
N VAL A 327 35.00 -8.12 33.93
CA VAL A 327 34.03 -9.16 34.29
C VAL A 327 32.62 -8.78 33.82
N TYR A 328 31.99 -9.68 33.05
CA TYR A 328 30.71 -9.47 32.37
C TYR A 328 29.70 -10.58 32.66
N ASP A 329 28.42 -10.24 32.71
CA ASP A 329 27.34 -11.19 32.50
C ASP A 329 27.10 -11.28 30.99
N VAL A 330 27.44 -12.43 30.41
CA VAL A 330 27.39 -12.69 28.96
C VAL A 330 26.04 -13.30 28.62
N THR A 331 25.36 -12.79 27.61
CA THR A 331 24.02 -13.22 27.20
C THR A 331 23.96 -13.55 25.72
N LEU A 332 23.68 -14.81 25.38
CA LEU A 332 23.36 -15.18 24.00
C LEU A 332 21.92 -14.75 23.66
N LEU A 333 21.76 -14.08 22.53
CA LEU A 333 20.47 -13.64 21.97
C LEU A 333 20.02 -14.62 20.89
N ALA A 334 19.69 -15.85 21.29
CA ALA A 334 19.14 -16.87 20.39
C ALA A 334 17.66 -16.59 20.06
N VAL A 335 17.24 -17.03 18.89
CA VAL A 335 15.86 -16.97 18.39
C VAL A 335 15.23 -18.35 18.61
N GLY A 336 14.00 -18.39 19.12
CA GLY A 336 13.24 -19.62 19.22
C GLY A 336 12.74 -20.05 17.85
N GLU A 337 12.67 -21.35 17.60
CA GLU A 337 12.19 -21.95 16.35
C GLU A 337 11.29 -23.14 16.72
N ASN A 338 10.22 -23.43 15.97
CA ASN A 338 9.28 -24.53 16.29
C ASN A 338 9.72 -25.90 15.75
N ASP A 339 10.55 -25.90 14.70
CA ASP A 339 11.13 -27.06 14.03
C ASP A 339 12.19 -27.78 14.88
N GLY A 340 12.92 -27.09 15.78
CA GLY A 340 13.91 -27.75 16.63
C GLY A 340 14.51 -26.93 17.79
N GLN A 341 14.82 -27.62 18.89
CA GLN A 341 15.47 -27.04 20.08
C GLN A 341 16.98 -26.84 19.87
N SER A 342 17.34 -25.93 18.96
CA SER A 342 18.71 -25.53 18.62
C SER A 342 19.61 -25.43 19.86
N THR A 343 20.79 -26.07 19.82
CA THR A 343 21.78 -25.96 20.90
C THR A 343 22.89 -25.00 20.51
N TYR A 344 23.43 -24.30 21.50
CA TYR A 344 24.41 -23.24 21.33
C TYR A 344 25.49 -23.39 22.41
N GLN A 345 26.74 -23.13 22.07
CA GLN A 345 27.86 -23.02 22.99
C GLN A 345 28.60 -21.71 22.74
N VAL A 346 28.83 -20.94 23.81
CA VAL A 346 29.62 -19.71 23.76
C VAL A 346 30.95 -19.94 24.46
N SER A 347 32.04 -19.49 23.85
CA SER A 347 33.40 -19.54 24.41
C SER A 347 34.18 -18.26 24.09
N ALA A 348 35.26 -18.01 24.82
CA ALA A 348 36.21 -16.93 24.56
C ALA A 348 37.65 -17.45 24.69
N ASP A 349 38.51 -17.19 23.71
CA ASP A 349 39.89 -17.71 23.62
C ASP A 349 40.02 -19.24 23.77
N GLY A 350 38.93 -19.97 23.50
CA GLY A 350 38.83 -21.43 23.69
C GLY A 350 38.38 -21.87 25.08
N GLU A 351 38.27 -20.97 26.06
CA GLU A 351 37.62 -21.27 27.33
C GLU A 351 36.10 -21.16 27.21
N LYS A 352 35.41 -22.21 27.66
CA LYS A 352 33.96 -22.36 27.51
C LYS A 352 33.20 -21.53 28.55
N ILE A 353 32.35 -20.61 28.07
CA ILE A 353 31.49 -19.78 28.90
C ILE A 353 30.22 -20.54 29.31
N GLY A 354 29.65 -21.31 28.37
CA GLY A 354 28.57 -22.26 28.68
C GLY A 354 27.73 -22.66 27.47
N ASP A 355 26.78 -23.57 27.71
CA ASP A 355 25.82 -24.05 26.72
C ASP A 355 24.41 -23.48 26.97
N HIS A 356 23.61 -23.49 25.92
CA HIS A 356 22.18 -23.22 25.91
C HIS A 356 21.45 -24.18 24.98
N THR A 357 20.36 -24.78 25.42
CA THR A 357 19.35 -25.40 24.53
C THR A 357 18.21 -24.41 24.44
N CYS A 358 17.99 -23.85 23.25
CA CYS A 358 16.88 -22.94 23.04
C CYS A 358 15.56 -23.72 23.08
N PRO A 359 14.57 -23.29 23.89
CA PRO A 359 13.25 -23.92 23.86
C PRO A 359 12.58 -23.66 22.50
N LEU A 360 11.61 -24.52 22.15
CA LEU A 360 10.81 -24.32 20.94
C LEU A 360 10.02 -23.02 21.04
N SER A 361 9.93 -22.28 19.93
CA SER A 361 8.90 -21.26 19.76
C SER A 361 7.55 -21.93 19.42
N LYS A 362 6.46 -21.16 19.53
CA LYS A 362 5.17 -21.51 18.93
C LYS A 362 5.11 -21.13 17.44
N GLN A 363 5.93 -20.18 17.01
CA GLN A 363 6.06 -19.69 15.64
C GLN A 363 7.23 -20.35 14.90
N THR A 364 7.27 -20.20 13.58
CA THR A 364 8.39 -20.64 12.73
C THR A 364 9.73 -20.05 13.19
N TYR A 365 9.72 -18.80 13.66
CA TYR A 365 10.79 -18.24 14.49
C TYR A 365 10.29 -17.07 15.35
N GLU A 366 10.89 -16.83 16.52
CA GLU A 366 10.46 -15.83 17.50
C GLU A 366 11.66 -15.25 18.31
N GLU A 367 11.76 -13.93 18.40
CA GLU A 367 12.76 -13.26 19.25
C GLU A 367 12.18 -12.95 20.63
N GLY A 368 12.94 -13.22 21.70
CA GLY A 368 12.46 -12.91 23.05
C GLY A 368 13.35 -13.41 24.18
N LYS A 369 13.19 -12.80 25.36
CA LYS A 369 13.96 -13.12 26.57
C LYS A 369 13.85 -14.60 26.98
N THR A 370 12.78 -15.29 26.61
CA THR A 370 12.53 -16.73 26.79
C THR A 370 13.58 -17.60 26.10
N PHE A 371 14.11 -17.13 24.96
CA PHE A 371 15.08 -17.85 24.13
C PHE A 371 16.53 -17.43 24.44
N HIS A 372 16.72 -16.36 25.21
CA HIS A 372 18.05 -15.85 25.56
C HIS A 372 18.66 -16.60 26.76
N LYS A 373 19.99 -16.67 26.83
CA LYS A 373 20.72 -17.30 27.95
C LYS A 373 21.83 -16.42 28.49
N THR A 374 21.75 -16.08 29.78
CA THR A 374 22.81 -15.36 30.50
C THR A 374 23.67 -16.30 31.34
N TRP A 375 24.99 -16.14 31.25
CA TRP A 375 26.00 -16.68 32.17
C TRP A 375 26.65 -15.51 32.92
N ASN A 376 26.64 -15.54 34.25
CA ASN A 376 27.01 -14.39 35.07
C ASN A 376 28.50 -14.43 35.49
N LYS A 377 29.12 -13.25 35.63
CA LYS A 377 30.50 -13.06 36.12
C LYS A 377 31.61 -13.79 35.35
N VAL A 378 31.52 -13.77 34.02
CA VAL A 378 32.56 -14.26 33.10
C VAL A 378 33.68 -13.23 33.01
N ALA A 379 34.93 -13.64 33.23
CA ALA A 379 36.08 -12.77 32.95
C ALA A 379 36.42 -12.83 31.45
N LEU A 380 36.60 -11.66 30.82
CA LEU A 380 36.94 -11.50 29.41
C LEU A 380 38.09 -10.50 29.24
N THR A 381 38.97 -10.76 28.27
CA THR A 381 40.09 -9.87 27.91
C THR A 381 39.75 -9.12 26.63
N GLU A 382 40.11 -7.84 26.56
CA GLU A 382 40.05 -7.06 25.31
C GLU A 382 40.87 -7.75 24.21
N GLY A 383 40.27 -7.94 23.03
CA GLY A 383 40.89 -8.69 21.94
C GLY A 383 40.70 -10.21 21.98
N ALA A 384 40.07 -10.77 23.03
CA ALA A 384 39.73 -12.19 23.10
C ALA A 384 38.85 -12.63 21.92
N ILE A 385 39.03 -13.84 21.39
CA ILE A 385 38.18 -14.36 20.31
C ILE A 385 36.92 -14.95 20.93
N VAL A 386 35.81 -14.22 20.88
CA VAL A 386 34.48 -14.75 21.21
C VAL A 386 34.02 -15.65 20.07
N VAL A 387 33.51 -16.81 20.45
CA VAL A 387 33.02 -17.85 19.55
C VAL A 387 31.59 -18.20 19.94
N VAL A 388 30.72 -18.27 18.93
CA VAL A 388 29.42 -18.95 19.04
C VAL A 388 29.44 -20.16 18.11
N GLU A 389 29.41 -21.34 18.71
CA GLU A 389 29.12 -22.60 18.04
C GLU A 389 27.66 -22.95 18.27
N SER A 390 26.97 -23.47 17.26
CA SER A 390 25.60 -23.94 17.39
C SER A 390 25.40 -25.23 16.62
N GLN A 391 24.46 -26.04 17.08
CA GLN A 391 24.02 -27.26 16.42
C GLN A 391 22.50 -27.17 16.23
N ILE A 392 22.06 -27.46 15.01
CA ILE A 392 20.64 -27.56 14.72
C ILE A 392 20.03 -28.77 15.43
N GLN A 393 18.74 -28.73 15.69
CA GLN A 393 17.99 -29.88 16.21
C GLN A 393 16.70 -30.06 15.40
N SER A 394 15.98 -31.14 15.66
CA SER A 394 14.66 -31.39 15.10
C SER A 394 13.74 -31.89 16.19
N SER A 395 12.51 -31.38 16.26
CA SER A 395 11.49 -31.80 17.21
C SER A 395 10.73 -33.06 16.75
N ASP A 396 10.64 -33.29 15.43
CA ASP A 396 9.94 -34.43 14.82
C ASP A 396 10.86 -35.45 14.12
N GLY A 397 12.14 -35.11 13.95
CA GLY A 397 13.17 -35.90 13.27
C GLY A 397 13.30 -35.64 11.77
N LYS A 398 12.51 -34.73 11.18
CA LYS A 398 12.45 -34.43 9.74
C LYS A 398 12.79 -32.97 9.44
N GLU A 399 12.08 -32.03 10.04
CA GLU A 399 12.32 -30.60 9.88
C GLU A 399 13.33 -30.15 10.93
N TYR A 400 14.40 -29.48 10.49
CA TYR A 400 15.50 -29.08 11.36
C TYR A 400 15.57 -27.56 11.47
N SER A 401 15.74 -27.10 12.69
CA SER A 401 15.95 -25.69 13.02
C SER A 401 17.18 -25.10 12.37
N ARG A 402 17.25 -23.77 12.28
CA ARG A 402 18.38 -23.05 11.65
C ARG A 402 19.36 -22.50 12.68
N ALA A 403 19.15 -22.79 13.96
CA ALA A 403 19.93 -22.30 15.09
C ALA A 403 20.18 -20.80 15.03
N ARG A 404 19.11 -20.04 14.78
CA ARG A 404 19.14 -18.59 14.59
C ARG A 404 19.54 -17.85 15.86
N TRP A 405 20.45 -16.88 15.73
CA TRP A 405 20.77 -15.94 16.80
C TRP A 405 21.07 -14.53 16.28
N ALA A 406 20.69 -13.51 17.06
CA ALA A 406 20.79 -12.09 16.73
C ALA A 406 22.08 -11.43 17.26
N GLY A 407 22.75 -12.04 18.24
CA GLY A 407 24.03 -11.57 18.76
C GLY A 407 24.42 -12.16 20.11
N VAL A 408 25.54 -11.68 20.66
CA VAL A 408 25.94 -11.89 22.05
C VAL A 408 26.03 -10.53 22.73
N ALA A 409 25.39 -10.39 23.90
CA ALA A 409 25.39 -9.19 24.71
C ALA A 409 26.22 -9.37 25.99
N PHE A 410 26.78 -8.27 26.49
CA PHE A 410 27.78 -8.24 27.56
C PHE A 410 27.42 -7.11 28.53
N ARG A 411 26.86 -7.45 29.69
CA ARG A 411 26.55 -6.49 30.77
C ARG A 411 27.70 -6.50 31.78
N PRO A 412 28.43 -5.40 32.02
CA PRO A 412 29.55 -5.41 32.97
C PRO A 412 29.08 -5.71 34.40
N ALA A 413 29.57 -6.82 34.97
CA ALA A 413 29.05 -7.41 36.21
C ALA A 413 29.54 -6.67 37.48
N ASP A 414 30.74 -6.09 37.45
CA ASP A 414 31.30 -5.29 38.54
C ASP A 414 31.49 -3.80 38.21
N LYS A 415 31.83 -3.01 39.23
CA LYS A 415 31.99 -1.56 39.13
C LYS A 415 33.16 -1.17 38.20
N ALA A 416 34.30 -1.82 38.31
CA ALA A 416 35.50 -1.46 37.54
C ALA A 416 35.25 -1.69 36.04
N THR A 417 34.59 -2.80 35.70
CA THR A 417 34.21 -3.12 34.33
C THR A 417 33.11 -2.18 33.82
N ARG A 418 32.14 -1.75 34.67
CA ARG A 418 31.17 -0.70 34.33
C ARG A 418 31.83 0.66 34.03
N GLU A 419 32.87 1.02 34.77
CA GLU A 419 33.63 2.26 34.55
C GLU A 419 34.48 2.18 33.27
N ALA A 420 35.15 1.04 33.01
CA ALA A 420 35.91 0.80 31.79
C ALA A 420 35.03 0.76 30.52
N ALA A 421 33.87 0.09 30.56
CA ALA A 421 32.95 -0.04 29.44
C ALA A 421 32.21 1.27 29.07
N ALA A 422 32.27 2.31 29.92
CA ALA A 422 31.53 3.56 29.76
C ALA A 422 31.68 4.29 28.39
N PRO A 423 32.84 4.27 27.70
CA PRO A 423 32.99 4.85 26.37
C PRO A 423 32.27 4.04 25.28
N HIS A 424 32.42 2.72 25.29
CA HIS A 424 31.90 1.82 24.26
C HIS A 424 30.36 1.85 24.19
N PHE A 425 29.68 2.08 25.33
CA PHE A 425 28.23 2.32 25.36
C PHE A 425 27.80 3.55 24.55
N LYS A 426 28.63 4.60 24.48
CA LYS A 426 28.35 5.80 23.69
C LYS A 426 28.62 5.56 22.20
N GLU A 427 29.68 4.83 21.89
CA GLU A 427 30.07 4.52 20.52
C GLU A 427 29.09 3.55 19.83
N GLN A 428 28.63 2.52 20.53
CA GLN A 428 27.57 1.64 20.01
C GLN A 428 26.25 2.38 19.79
N ALA A 429 25.85 3.27 20.71
CA ALA A 429 24.66 4.11 20.52
C ALA A 429 24.80 5.07 19.31
N LYS A 430 26.01 5.58 19.07
CA LYS A 430 26.33 6.42 17.91
C LYS A 430 26.21 5.65 16.59
N LEU A 431 26.72 4.41 16.51
CA LEU A 431 26.64 3.61 15.29
C LEU A 431 25.20 3.26 14.88
N VAL A 432 24.30 3.00 15.84
CA VAL A 432 22.87 2.77 15.56
C VAL A 432 22.19 4.06 15.06
N ALA A 433 22.57 5.23 15.60
CA ALA A 433 22.09 6.51 15.10
C ALA A 433 22.65 6.86 13.71
N GLU A 434 23.87 6.43 13.36
CA GLU A 434 24.48 6.70 12.05
C GLU A 434 23.88 5.87 10.89
N SER A 435 23.21 4.75 11.18
CA SER A 435 22.34 4.06 10.22
C SER A 435 20.98 4.75 10.01
N ALA A 436 20.51 5.55 10.98
CA ALA A 436 19.23 6.24 10.92
C ALA A 436 19.41 7.71 10.49
N LYS A 437 19.76 7.91 9.21
CA LYS A 437 19.80 9.25 8.61
C LYS A 437 18.38 9.73 8.28
N SER A 438 17.67 10.18 9.32
CA SER A 438 16.52 11.08 9.15
C SER A 438 16.93 12.26 8.25
N SER A 439 16.05 12.65 7.34
CA SER A 439 16.28 13.72 6.36
C SER A 439 16.76 15.00 7.04
N PRO A 440 17.60 15.83 6.39
CA PRO A 440 18.10 17.05 7.00
C PRO A 440 16.96 17.99 7.41
N THR A 441 17.16 18.67 8.53
CA THR A 441 16.37 19.81 9.00
C THR A 441 17.33 20.84 9.60
N ARG A 442 17.04 22.13 9.46
CA ARG A 442 17.89 23.22 9.95
C ARG A 442 17.04 24.33 10.57
N SER A 443 17.21 24.53 11.87
CA SER A 443 16.66 25.67 12.61
C SER A 443 16.99 27.00 11.92
N VAL A 444 16.00 27.89 11.76
CA VAL A 444 16.20 29.26 11.25
C VAL A 444 17.16 30.06 12.13
N SER A 445 17.17 29.77 13.44
CA SER A 445 18.06 30.39 14.43
C SER A 445 18.88 29.32 15.16
N ASP A 446 20.19 29.55 15.33
CA ASP A 446 21.09 28.72 16.14
C ASP A 446 20.97 29.02 17.66
N ALA A 447 20.16 30.01 18.06
CA ALA A 447 20.00 30.41 19.45
C ALA A 447 19.10 29.41 20.23
N PRO A 448 19.46 29.02 21.46
CA PRO A 448 18.62 28.13 22.29
C PRO A 448 17.22 28.70 22.54
N LEU A 449 17.14 30.02 22.75
CA LEU A 449 15.90 30.78 22.92
C LEU A 449 16.09 32.15 22.25
N GLN A 450 15.03 32.66 21.63
CA GLN A 450 15.02 34.03 21.09
C GLN A 450 14.84 35.06 22.21
N THR A 451 15.31 36.29 21.98
CA THR A 451 15.32 37.40 22.95
C THR A 451 15.09 38.75 22.27
N PRO A 452 14.44 39.76 22.91
CA PRO A 452 13.92 39.75 24.28
C PRO A 452 12.71 38.82 24.45
N ARG A 453 12.46 38.38 25.68
CA ARG A 453 11.32 37.52 26.03
C ARG A 453 10.33 38.27 26.91
N GLN A 454 9.05 37.95 26.77
CA GLN A 454 8.03 38.41 27.71
C GLN A 454 8.04 37.52 28.98
N ALA A 455 7.24 37.89 29.98
CA ALA A 455 6.96 36.98 31.09
C ALA A 455 6.08 35.82 30.62
N ASN A 456 6.19 34.66 31.28
CA ASN A 456 5.22 33.58 31.08
C ASN A 456 3.81 34.02 31.50
N GLY A 457 2.80 33.40 30.91
CA GLY A 457 1.40 33.57 31.31
C GLY A 457 1.12 33.06 32.73
N ASP A 458 0.02 33.53 33.30
CA ASP A 458 -0.39 33.30 34.69
C ASP A 458 -1.08 31.95 34.93
N GLY A 459 -1.35 31.19 33.87
CA GLY A 459 -2.14 29.95 33.91
C GLY A 459 -3.64 30.15 33.90
N SER A 460 -4.12 31.38 33.60
CA SER A 460 -5.55 31.61 33.36
C SER A 460 -6.03 30.81 32.13
N VAL A 461 -7.21 30.19 32.27
CA VAL A 461 -7.89 29.43 31.22
C VAL A 461 -9.12 30.19 30.78
N LYS A 462 -9.36 30.23 29.47
CA LYS A 462 -10.59 30.71 28.84
C LYS A 462 -11.19 29.60 27.98
N ILE A 463 -12.51 29.61 27.88
CA ILE A 463 -13.26 28.88 26.86
C ILE A 463 -13.71 29.92 25.83
N GLU A 464 -13.28 29.77 24.59
CA GLU A 464 -13.46 30.73 23.50
C GLU A 464 -14.18 30.04 22.32
N GLY A 465 -14.83 30.82 21.45
CA GLY A 465 -15.75 30.29 20.44
C GLY A 465 -17.17 30.07 20.98
N ALA A 466 -18.00 29.34 20.22
CA ALA A 466 -19.39 29.08 20.59
C ALA A 466 -19.51 27.70 21.27
N THR A 467 -19.98 27.65 22.52
CA THR A 467 -20.18 26.39 23.25
C THR A 467 -21.47 25.69 22.80
N LYS A 468 -21.44 25.17 21.56
CA LYS A 468 -22.54 24.44 20.93
C LYS A 468 -22.06 23.15 20.30
N THR A 469 -22.92 22.14 20.23
CA THR A 469 -22.60 20.87 19.58
C THR A 469 -22.10 21.12 18.16
N TRP A 470 -20.97 20.51 17.81
CA TRP A 470 -20.30 20.60 16.50
C TRP A 470 -19.62 21.94 16.21
N HIS A 471 -19.67 22.94 17.10
CA HIS A 471 -18.93 24.20 16.91
C HIS A 471 -17.53 24.07 17.53
N ARG A 472 -16.51 24.69 16.91
CA ARG A 472 -15.17 24.80 17.51
C ARG A 472 -15.27 25.58 18.82
N THR A 473 -15.07 24.87 19.92
CA THR A 473 -14.80 25.41 21.25
C THR A 473 -13.29 25.35 21.48
N MET A 474 -12.66 26.48 21.78
CA MET A 474 -11.23 26.56 22.04
C MET A 474 -11.00 26.64 23.55
N LEU A 475 -10.20 25.72 24.11
CA LEU A 475 -9.64 25.91 25.44
C LEU A 475 -8.31 26.63 25.30
N THR A 476 -8.25 27.86 25.77
CA THR A 476 -7.10 28.78 25.62
C THR A 476 -6.44 29.00 26.98
N ILE A 477 -5.15 28.71 27.10
CA ILE A 477 -4.35 28.88 28.34
C ILE A 477 -3.29 29.97 28.13
N GLN A 478 -3.13 30.84 29.13
CA GLN A 478 -1.94 31.68 29.28
C GLN A 478 -0.79 30.85 29.87
N GLY A 479 -0.11 30.09 29.01
CA GLY A 479 0.96 29.15 29.31
C GLY A 479 2.37 29.77 29.36
N PRO A 480 3.44 28.95 29.22
CA PRO A 480 4.81 29.44 29.08
C PRO A 480 4.96 30.43 27.92
N TYR A 481 5.83 31.44 28.04
CA TYR A 481 6.19 32.28 26.90
C TYR A 481 7.16 31.54 25.99
N ALA A 482 6.75 31.35 24.73
CA ALA A 482 7.55 30.73 23.69
C ALA A 482 7.58 31.61 22.42
N HIS A 483 8.48 31.25 21.52
CA HIS A 483 8.63 31.82 20.18
C HIS A 483 8.85 30.64 19.22
N GLU A 484 8.27 30.70 18.02
CA GLU A 484 8.37 29.66 17.00
C GLU A 484 9.80 29.24 16.64
N GLN A 485 10.80 30.08 16.89
CA GLN A 485 12.22 29.81 16.63
C GLN A 485 13.01 29.34 17.88
N ASP A 486 12.35 29.06 19.01
CA ASP A 486 13.01 28.54 20.20
C ASP A 486 13.45 27.07 20.01
N ASN A 487 14.72 26.76 20.30
CA ASN A 487 15.27 25.41 20.13
C ASN A 487 15.25 24.59 21.44
N VAL A 488 15.38 25.22 22.62
CA VAL A 488 15.55 24.54 23.91
C VAL A 488 14.89 25.32 25.06
N PRO A 489 13.68 24.93 25.52
CA PRO A 489 12.76 23.97 24.90
C PRO A 489 12.19 24.49 23.57
N ASN A 490 12.02 23.61 22.59
CA ASN A 490 11.23 23.90 21.39
C ASN A 490 9.71 23.79 21.70
N PRO A 491 8.87 24.75 21.29
CA PRO A 491 7.44 24.77 21.65
C PRO A 491 6.61 23.62 21.08
N PHE A 492 7.06 23.01 19.98
CA PHE A 492 6.34 21.98 19.25
C PHE A 492 6.82 20.57 19.62
N THR A 493 8.10 20.37 19.93
CA THR A 493 8.65 19.05 20.34
C THR A 493 8.72 18.86 21.85
N ASP A 494 9.05 19.89 22.62
CA ASP A 494 9.49 19.74 24.02
C ASP A 494 8.41 20.09 25.05
N TYR A 495 7.25 20.54 24.59
CA TYR A 495 6.06 20.80 25.42
C TYR A 495 4.86 19.97 24.93
N ARG A 496 4.31 19.12 25.81
CA ARG A 496 3.05 18.41 25.59
C ARG A 496 1.95 19.03 26.42
N MET A 497 1.08 19.78 25.77
CA MET A 497 -0.27 20.05 26.26
C MET A 497 -1.21 18.96 25.73
N THR A 498 -2.01 18.37 26.61
CA THR A 498 -3.12 17.47 26.26
C THR A 498 -4.31 17.80 27.16
N VAL A 499 -5.52 17.83 26.61
CA VAL A 499 -6.74 18.15 27.37
C VAL A 499 -7.72 16.99 27.31
N GLU A 500 -7.98 16.38 28.47
CA GLU A 500 -9.09 15.45 28.66
C GLU A 500 -10.38 16.27 28.77
N PHE A 501 -11.26 16.21 27.78
CA PHE A 501 -12.65 16.65 27.90
C PHE A 501 -13.52 15.45 28.28
N SER A 502 -14.38 15.59 29.28
CA SER A 502 -15.23 14.50 29.80
C SER A 502 -16.67 14.95 30.04
N HIS A 503 -17.64 14.13 29.63
CA HIS A 503 -19.07 14.36 29.81
C HIS A 503 -19.70 13.37 30.82
N PRO A 504 -20.78 13.75 31.56
CA PRO A 504 -21.34 12.92 32.62
C PRO A 504 -21.94 11.55 32.23
N ASP A 505 -22.15 11.28 30.93
CA ASP A 505 -22.54 9.96 30.43
C ASP A 505 -21.35 9.00 30.22
N GLY A 506 -20.12 9.49 30.44
CA GLY A 506 -18.89 8.70 30.43
C GLY A 506 -18.02 8.90 29.19
N VAL A 507 -18.50 9.61 28.15
CA VAL A 507 -17.70 9.88 26.95
C VAL A 507 -16.55 10.86 27.26
N ARG A 508 -15.38 10.60 26.67
CA ARG A 508 -14.17 11.41 26.84
C ARG A 508 -13.42 11.58 25.53
N TYR A 509 -12.69 12.68 25.44
CA TYR A 509 -11.80 13.02 24.34
C TYR A 509 -10.44 13.49 24.88
N GLN A 510 -9.34 13.01 24.32
CA GLN A 510 -7.98 13.44 24.66
C GLN A 510 -7.45 14.33 23.53
N ILE A 511 -7.66 15.64 23.62
CA ILE A 511 -7.29 16.57 22.54
C ILE A 511 -5.82 16.99 22.70
N PRO A 512 -4.95 16.77 21.70
CA PRO A 512 -3.61 17.32 21.71
C PRO A 512 -3.66 18.85 21.59
N GLY A 513 -2.96 19.55 22.49
CA GLY A 513 -2.83 21.01 22.45
C GLY A 513 -1.59 21.47 21.69
N TYR A 514 -1.60 22.72 21.24
CA TYR A 514 -0.57 23.34 20.40
C TYR A 514 -0.22 24.76 20.89
N PHE A 515 0.95 25.26 20.47
CA PHE A 515 1.39 26.64 20.70
C PHE A 515 0.81 27.58 19.63
N ASP A 516 0.31 28.75 20.04
CA ASP A 516 -0.48 29.66 19.19
C ASP A 516 -0.08 31.14 19.37
N ALA A 517 1.21 31.39 19.68
CA ALA A 517 1.80 32.72 19.87
C ALA A 517 1.00 33.63 20.81
N ASP A 518 0.37 34.70 20.29
CA ASP A 518 -0.45 35.67 21.04
C ASP A 518 -1.95 35.30 21.11
N GLY A 519 -2.36 34.18 20.49
CA GLY A 519 -3.75 33.73 20.38
C GLY A 519 -4.57 34.46 19.32
N ASN A 520 -3.93 35.31 18.51
CA ASN A 520 -4.51 36.05 17.40
C ASN A 520 -3.58 36.09 16.17
N ALA A 521 -2.59 35.19 16.11
CA ALA A 521 -1.47 35.20 15.16
C ALA A 521 -1.89 35.35 13.70
N ALA A 522 -3.04 34.79 13.32
CA ALA A 522 -3.62 34.94 11.99
C ALA A 522 -3.85 36.41 11.55
N ASN A 523 -4.12 37.30 12.51
CA ASN A 523 -4.37 38.73 12.30
C ASN A 523 -3.18 39.63 12.66
N THR A 524 -2.31 39.17 13.57
CA THR A 524 -1.19 39.96 14.11
C THR A 524 0.16 39.60 13.51
N SER A 525 0.24 38.50 12.75
CA SER A 525 1.49 37.89 12.26
C SER A 525 2.49 37.61 13.39
N ALA A 526 1.98 37.28 14.59
CA ALA A 526 2.79 37.06 15.79
C ALA A 526 3.48 35.70 15.78
N ASP A 527 4.80 35.72 15.99
CA ASP A 527 5.71 34.57 16.02
C ASP A 527 6.00 34.04 17.44
N SER A 528 5.41 34.68 18.46
CA SER A 528 5.75 34.49 19.85
C SER A 528 4.68 35.02 20.80
N GLY A 529 4.62 34.46 22.01
CA GLY A 529 3.64 34.84 23.03
C GLY A 529 3.42 33.74 24.08
N THR A 530 2.33 33.86 24.82
CA THR A 530 1.98 33.00 25.96
C THR A 530 0.79 32.08 25.71
N VAL A 531 0.24 32.03 24.48
CA VAL A 531 -1.01 31.32 24.22
C VAL A 531 -0.79 29.89 23.76
N TRP A 532 -1.50 28.98 24.43
CA TRP A 532 -1.57 27.56 24.11
C TRP A 532 -3.04 27.15 24.02
N ARG A 533 -3.39 26.34 23.00
CA ARG A 533 -4.79 26.00 22.68
C ARG A 533 -5.01 24.50 22.51
N ALA A 534 -6.24 24.08 22.75
CA ALA A 534 -6.79 22.81 22.29
C ALA A 534 -8.16 23.06 21.64
N ASN A 535 -8.36 22.57 20.42
CA ASN A 535 -9.59 22.78 19.64
C ASN A 535 -10.54 21.60 19.83
N PHE A 536 -11.73 21.85 20.39
CA PHE A 536 -12.70 20.82 20.75
C PHE A 536 -14.05 21.06 20.06
N ALA A 537 -14.48 20.10 19.24
CA ALA A 537 -15.84 20.02 18.73
C ALA A 537 -16.66 19.04 19.59
N ALA A 538 -17.51 19.57 20.46
CA ALA A 538 -18.38 18.78 21.33
C ALA A 538 -19.50 18.10 20.55
N ASP A 539 -19.76 16.81 20.77
CA ASP A 539 -20.72 16.00 20.02
C ASP A 539 -22.11 15.87 20.67
N ARG A 540 -22.24 16.25 21.96
CA ARG A 540 -23.53 16.24 22.70
C ARG A 540 -23.71 17.48 23.62
N PRO A 541 -24.94 17.97 23.82
CA PRO A 541 -25.22 19.06 24.76
C PRO A 541 -25.11 18.59 26.22
N GLY A 542 -24.74 19.49 27.11
CA GLY A 542 -24.58 19.24 28.54
C GLY A 542 -23.36 19.95 29.13
N THR A 543 -23.16 19.81 30.44
CA THR A 543 -21.98 20.33 31.13
C THR A 543 -20.78 19.44 30.82
N TRP A 544 -19.84 19.94 30.02
CA TRP A 544 -18.55 19.30 29.80
C TRP A 544 -17.55 19.74 30.87
N THR A 545 -16.73 18.80 31.33
CA THR A 545 -15.59 19.05 32.21
C THR A 545 -14.29 18.94 31.41
N TYR A 546 -13.25 19.65 31.83
CA TYR A 546 -11.91 19.55 31.25
C TYR A 546 -10.83 19.34 32.30
N LYS A 547 -9.74 18.69 31.91
CA LYS A 547 -8.51 18.54 32.68
C LYS A 547 -7.29 18.66 31.77
N VAL A 548 -6.38 19.55 32.10
CA VAL A 548 -5.13 19.81 31.36
C VAL A 548 -4.00 18.96 31.94
N SER A 549 -3.30 18.22 31.08
CA SER A 549 -1.94 17.75 31.33
C SER A 549 -0.98 18.69 30.59
N PHE A 550 0.06 19.18 31.27
CA PHE A 550 1.06 20.04 30.64
C PHE A 550 2.46 19.57 31.05
N GLN A 551 3.19 18.96 30.14
CA GLN A 551 4.50 18.37 30.40
C GLN A 551 5.59 19.08 29.58
N GLN A 552 6.78 19.25 30.18
CA GLN A 552 7.99 19.72 29.49
C GLN A 552 9.09 18.68 29.59
N GLY A 553 9.73 18.34 28.47
CA GLY A 553 10.85 17.42 28.38
C GLY A 553 11.28 17.26 26.92
N LYS A 554 12.53 16.86 26.66
CA LYS A 554 12.99 16.71 25.27
C LYS A 554 12.12 15.70 24.51
N LEU A 555 11.56 16.11 23.37
CA LEU A 555 10.60 15.35 22.55
C LEU A 555 9.30 14.94 23.27
N ALA A 556 8.95 15.57 24.38
CA ALA A 556 7.77 15.22 25.17
C ALA A 556 6.44 15.35 24.41
N ALA A 557 6.36 16.09 23.30
CA ALA A 557 5.16 16.13 22.46
C ALA A 557 4.91 14.86 21.62
N LEU A 558 5.94 14.02 21.42
CA LEU A 558 6.00 12.98 20.38
C LEU A 558 6.24 11.55 20.90
N ASP A 559 6.51 11.43 22.21
CA ASP A 559 6.84 10.19 22.91
C ASP A 559 6.24 10.26 24.33
N ASP A 560 5.36 9.31 24.66
CA ASP A 560 4.67 9.26 25.96
C ASP A 560 5.55 8.75 27.11
N ASP A 561 6.58 7.97 26.81
CA ASP A 561 7.62 7.54 27.76
C ASP A 561 8.77 8.57 27.91
N ALA A 562 8.72 9.67 27.16
CA ALA A 562 9.73 10.73 27.22
C ALA A 562 9.86 11.30 28.64
N LYS A 563 11.11 11.54 29.07
CA LYS A 563 11.42 12.10 30.40
C LYS A 563 11.00 13.56 30.49
N SER A 564 9.78 13.77 30.95
CA SER A 564 9.16 15.08 31.14
C SER A 564 8.88 15.39 32.61
N SER A 565 8.51 16.64 32.87
CA SER A 565 8.04 17.15 34.16
C SER A 565 6.87 18.10 33.99
N ALA A 566 5.92 18.04 34.92
CA ALA A 566 4.71 18.86 34.95
C ALA A 566 5.03 20.36 35.02
N VAL A 567 4.56 21.14 34.04
CA VAL A 567 4.82 22.58 33.93
C VAL A 567 3.81 23.33 34.78
N LYS A 568 4.19 23.72 36.00
CA LYS A 568 3.32 24.50 36.88
C LYS A 568 3.41 26.00 36.57
N PRO A 569 2.30 26.76 36.66
CA PRO A 569 0.97 26.37 37.16
C PRO A 569 0.05 25.63 36.17
N TYR A 570 0.46 25.46 34.91
CA TYR A 570 -0.40 25.03 33.79
C TYR A 570 -0.88 23.57 33.86
N ASP A 571 -0.04 22.67 34.37
CA ASP A 571 -0.37 21.27 34.55
C ASP A 571 -1.42 21.05 35.65
N GLY A 572 -2.45 20.24 35.37
CA GLY A 572 -3.49 19.88 36.32
C GLY A 572 -4.60 20.93 36.47
N LEU A 573 -4.66 21.93 35.59
CA LEU A 573 -5.80 22.86 35.52
C LEU A 573 -7.09 22.12 35.14
N THR A 574 -8.20 22.46 35.79
CA THR A 574 -9.52 21.82 35.59
C THR A 574 -10.65 22.83 35.64
N GLY A 575 -11.73 22.57 34.90
CA GLY A 575 -12.94 23.36 34.95
C GLY A 575 -14.09 22.73 34.17
N SER A 576 -15.13 23.52 33.89
CA SER A 576 -16.32 23.07 33.16
C SER A 576 -16.97 24.19 32.36
N PHE A 577 -17.72 23.82 31.32
CA PHE A 577 -18.54 24.72 30.50
C PHE A 577 -19.77 24.00 29.96
N ASP A 578 -20.86 24.74 29.71
CA ASP A 578 -22.09 24.17 29.19
C ASP A 578 -22.15 24.26 27.66
N VAL A 579 -22.37 23.11 27.02
CA VAL A 579 -22.59 22.98 25.58
C VAL A 579 -24.09 22.94 25.30
N GLN A 580 -24.57 23.84 24.45
CA GLN A 580 -25.96 23.86 23.96
C GLN A 580 -26.09 23.06 22.66
N ALA A 581 -27.32 22.78 22.23
CA ALA A 581 -27.55 22.30 20.86
C ALA A 581 -27.14 23.36 19.83
N SER A 582 -26.69 22.91 18.65
CA SER A 582 -26.40 23.77 17.50
C SER A 582 -27.64 24.55 17.06
N ASP A 583 -27.42 25.78 16.58
CA ASP A 583 -28.43 26.65 15.98
C ASP A 583 -28.33 26.72 14.44
N LYS A 584 -27.51 25.85 13.85
CA LYS A 584 -27.23 25.83 12.41
C LYS A 584 -28.18 24.91 11.66
N THR A 585 -28.40 25.23 10.39
CA THR A 585 -29.35 24.55 9.49
C THR A 585 -28.76 24.48 8.08
N GLY A 586 -29.39 23.70 7.20
CA GLY A 586 -28.94 23.58 5.80
C GLY A 586 -27.63 22.79 5.66
N SER A 587 -26.76 23.25 4.77
CA SER A 587 -25.48 22.59 4.43
C SER A 587 -24.32 22.89 5.39
N ASP A 588 -24.45 23.84 6.32
CA ASP A 588 -23.46 24.07 7.39
C ASP A 588 -23.24 22.75 8.15
N LEU A 589 -22.01 22.22 8.18
CA LEU A 589 -21.75 20.91 8.77
C LEU A 589 -22.10 20.87 10.27
N ARG A 590 -22.12 22.03 10.94
CA ARG A 590 -22.54 22.15 12.34
C ARG A 590 -24.04 21.89 12.54
N ALA A 591 -24.81 21.77 11.45
CA ALA A 591 -26.20 21.29 11.42
C ALA A 591 -26.30 19.76 11.22
N GLN A 592 -25.29 19.15 10.62
CA GLN A 592 -25.25 17.71 10.28
C GLN A 592 -24.53 16.87 11.35
N GLY A 593 -23.51 17.46 11.99
CA GLY A 593 -22.59 16.78 12.90
C GLY A 593 -21.30 16.33 12.21
N ARG A 594 -20.41 15.64 12.94
CA ARG A 594 -19.22 15.03 12.31
C ARG A 594 -19.63 13.95 11.32
N LEU A 595 -18.89 13.85 10.22
CA LEU A 595 -19.01 12.84 9.19
C LEU A 595 -18.08 11.67 9.50
N ASN A 596 -18.64 10.56 9.99
CA ASN A 596 -17.89 9.42 10.51
C ASN A 596 -17.76 8.28 9.48
N TYR A 597 -16.68 7.51 9.57
CA TYR A 597 -16.64 6.16 9.02
C TYR A 597 -17.45 5.22 9.93
N VAL A 598 -18.41 4.49 9.36
CA VAL A 598 -19.35 3.64 10.11
C VAL A 598 -19.23 2.15 9.77
N GLY A 599 -18.02 1.69 9.41
CA GLY A 599 -17.76 0.31 9.00
C GLY A 599 -18.39 -0.06 7.65
N LYS A 600 -18.63 0.93 6.79
CA LYS A 600 -19.35 0.80 5.51
C LYS A 600 -18.72 1.68 4.43
N ARG A 601 -19.08 1.38 3.18
CA ARG A 601 -18.60 2.05 1.95
C ARG A 601 -18.89 3.56 1.84
N TYR A 602 -19.76 4.09 2.69
CA TYR A 602 -20.16 5.50 2.68
C TYR A 602 -20.07 6.06 4.10
N LEU A 603 -19.60 7.30 4.19
CA LEU A 603 -19.55 8.04 5.44
C LEU A 603 -20.96 8.48 5.87
N GLN A 604 -21.16 8.66 7.17
CA GLN A 604 -22.46 9.02 7.76
C GLN A 604 -22.34 10.16 8.78
N PHE A 605 -23.20 11.16 8.68
CA PHE A 605 -23.26 12.27 9.62
C PHE A 605 -23.82 11.83 10.97
N ALA A 606 -23.03 11.99 12.04
CA ALA A 606 -23.36 11.54 13.39
C ALA A 606 -24.56 12.28 14.03
N GLY A 607 -24.84 13.52 13.61
CA GLY A 607 -25.96 14.31 14.15
C GLY A 607 -27.30 14.07 13.44
N THR A 608 -27.29 13.81 12.13
CA THR A 608 -28.52 13.66 11.31
C THR A 608 -28.74 12.25 10.76
N GLY A 609 -27.77 11.34 10.88
CA GLY A 609 -27.84 9.98 10.35
C GLY A 609 -27.82 9.88 8.82
N LYS A 610 -27.60 10.99 8.10
CA LYS A 610 -27.53 11.02 6.64
C LYS A 610 -26.21 10.44 6.14
N TYR A 611 -26.26 9.57 5.14
CA TYR A 611 -25.08 9.16 4.38
C TYR A 611 -24.65 10.26 3.40
N PHE A 612 -23.36 10.29 3.08
CA PHE A 612 -22.72 11.34 2.26
C PHE A 612 -22.20 10.80 0.93
N LEU A 613 -22.28 11.64 -0.10
CA LEU A 613 -21.61 11.48 -1.40
C LEU A 613 -20.72 12.70 -1.64
N LYS A 614 -19.46 12.47 -2.00
CA LYS A 614 -18.43 13.50 -2.21
C LYS A 614 -18.44 14.01 -3.65
N VAL A 615 -18.55 15.32 -3.87
CA VAL A 615 -18.30 15.96 -5.17
C VAL A 615 -17.59 17.30 -5.00
N GLY A 616 -16.45 17.47 -5.68
CA GLY A 616 -15.58 18.63 -5.44
C GLY A 616 -14.43 18.82 -6.43
N ALA A 617 -13.51 19.70 -6.07
CA ALA A 617 -12.30 19.98 -6.85
C ALA A 617 -11.08 19.35 -6.16
N ASP A 618 -10.35 18.49 -6.87
CA ASP A 618 -9.06 17.97 -6.39
C ASP A 618 -7.92 18.92 -6.80
N ALA A 619 -8.17 19.77 -7.79
CA ALA A 619 -7.24 20.77 -8.29
C ALA A 619 -7.66 22.20 -7.88
N PRO A 620 -6.72 23.08 -7.48
CA PRO A 620 -5.27 22.87 -7.50
C PRO A 620 -4.70 22.22 -6.22
N GLU A 621 -3.78 21.26 -6.34
CA GLU A 621 -2.95 20.74 -5.23
C GLU A 621 -2.30 21.88 -4.41
N THR A 622 -1.82 22.90 -5.14
CA THR A 622 -1.21 24.15 -4.67
C THR A 622 -2.20 25.15 -4.04
N LEU A 623 -3.45 24.78 -3.70
CA LEU A 623 -4.48 25.71 -3.18
C LEU A 623 -4.02 26.56 -1.99
N LEU A 624 -3.18 25.99 -1.11
CA LEU A 624 -2.62 26.67 0.06
C LEU A 624 -1.38 27.55 -0.25
N ALA A 625 -0.86 27.55 -1.48
CA ALA A 625 0.23 28.43 -1.91
C ALA A 625 -0.30 29.84 -2.24
N TYR A 626 -0.83 30.55 -1.25
CA TYR A 626 -1.65 31.76 -1.43
C TYR A 626 -0.93 33.03 -0.94
N THR A 627 -0.96 34.13 -1.72
CA THR A 627 -0.19 35.36 -1.42
C THR A 627 -0.55 36.06 -0.11
N ASP A 628 -1.76 35.82 0.40
CA ASP A 628 -2.25 36.44 1.63
C ASP A 628 -1.84 35.67 2.90
N PHE A 629 -1.30 34.46 2.78
CA PHE A 629 -0.75 33.73 3.92
C PHE A 629 0.65 34.25 4.29
N ASP A 630 0.89 34.39 5.59
CA ASP A 630 2.18 34.86 6.10
C ASP A 630 3.29 33.82 5.88
N ASN A 631 4.54 34.31 5.73
CA ASN A 631 5.76 33.54 5.45
C ASN A 631 5.59 32.41 4.41
N THR A 632 4.77 32.65 3.38
CA THR A 632 4.50 31.72 2.27
C THR A 632 5.28 32.18 1.04
N ILE A 633 6.04 31.28 0.42
CA ILE A 633 6.89 31.56 -0.75
C ILE A 633 6.84 30.37 -1.71
N ALA A 634 6.96 30.64 -3.01
CA ALA A 634 7.19 29.60 -4.00
C ALA A 634 8.69 29.42 -4.24
N GLY A 635 9.19 28.19 -4.16
CA GLY A 635 10.56 27.84 -4.53
C GLY A 635 10.79 27.95 -6.05
N ASN A 636 9.77 27.65 -6.86
CA ASN A 636 9.79 27.82 -8.30
C ASN A 636 8.61 28.69 -8.82
N PRO A 637 8.64 30.03 -8.59
CA PRO A 637 7.54 30.93 -8.96
C PRO A 637 7.33 31.10 -10.48
N LYS A 638 8.17 30.47 -11.31
CA LYS A 638 7.96 30.40 -12.78
C LYS A 638 7.13 29.20 -13.21
N ARG A 639 7.06 28.16 -12.38
CA ARG A 639 6.23 26.96 -12.57
C ARG A 639 4.93 27.07 -11.79
N ALA A 640 5.06 27.38 -10.50
CA ALA A 640 3.99 27.37 -9.51
C ALA A 640 4.04 28.69 -8.71
N PRO A 641 3.60 29.82 -9.30
CA PRO A 641 3.49 31.09 -8.58
C PRO A 641 2.51 30.97 -7.41
N LEU A 642 2.65 31.85 -6.41
CA LEU A 642 1.63 31.99 -5.38
C LEU A 642 0.34 32.52 -5.99
N LYS A 643 -0.78 31.90 -5.61
CA LYS A 643 -2.14 32.21 -6.05
C LYS A 643 -2.63 33.52 -5.46
N THR A 644 -3.56 34.16 -6.15
CA THR A 644 -4.28 35.37 -5.72
C THR A 644 -5.77 35.11 -5.50
N TRP A 645 -6.33 34.10 -6.18
CA TRP A 645 -7.76 33.79 -6.28
C TRP A 645 -8.61 35.02 -6.64
N SER A 646 -8.02 35.99 -7.35
CA SER A 646 -8.63 37.31 -7.66
C SER A 646 -9.90 37.20 -8.52
N ALA A 647 -10.03 36.14 -9.32
CA ALA A 647 -11.25 35.81 -10.04
C ALA A 647 -12.47 35.60 -9.11
N HIS A 648 -12.23 35.28 -7.83
CA HIS A 648 -13.23 34.95 -6.82
C HIS A 648 -13.41 36.01 -5.72
N GLU A 649 -12.69 37.13 -5.72
CA GLU A 649 -12.94 38.25 -4.77
C GLU A 649 -14.40 38.74 -4.80
N LYS A 650 -15.06 38.65 -5.96
CA LYS A 650 -16.48 38.98 -6.18
C LYS A 650 -17.46 38.00 -5.52
N ASP A 651 -16.99 36.83 -5.10
CA ASP A 651 -17.76 35.78 -4.43
C ASP A 651 -17.66 35.85 -2.91
N TRP A 652 -16.74 36.68 -2.38
CA TRP A 652 -16.68 37.05 -0.96
C TRP A 652 -17.83 38.02 -0.62
N GLN A 653 -18.52 37.77 0.49
CA GLN A 653 -19.73 38.48 0.90
C GLN A 653 -19.53 39.20 2.24
N SER A 654 -20.32 40.24 2.49
CA SER A 654 -20.27 41.01 3.73
C SER A 654 -20.66 40.18 4.94
N GLY A 655 -19.67 39.68 5.68
CA GLY A 655 -19.84 38.81 6.86
C GLY A 655 -19.02 37.53 6.78
N ASP A 656 -18.48 37.19 5.60
CA ASP A 656 -17.47 36.15 5.44
C ASP A 656 -16.16 36.53 6.15
N PRO A 657 -15.36 35.54 6.57
CA PRO A 657 -14.11 35.81 7.27
C PRO A 657 -13.06 36.47 6.37
N THR A 658 -12.13 37.14 7.04
CA THR A 658 -10.88 37.70 6.52
C THR A 658 -9.86 37.70 7.67
N TRP A 659 -8.58 37.94 7.38
CA TRP A 659 -7.56 38.14 8.40
C TRP A 659 -6.74 39.42 8.18
N GLY A 660 -6.12 39.94 9.25
CA GLY A 660 -5.37 41.20 9.22
C GLY A 660 -6.19 42.36 8.66
N ASP A 661 -5.59 43.16 7.77
CA ASP A 661 -6.25 44.28 7.08
C ASP A 661 -7.19 43.85 5.92
N GLY A 662 -7.96 42.77 6.13
CA GLY A 662 -8.95 42.27 5.17
C GLY A 662 -8.39 41.34 4.10
N LYS A 663 -7.25 40.69 4.36
CA LYS A 663 -6.69 39.57 3.57
C LYS A 663 -7.66 38.38 3.53
N GLY A 664 -7.47 37.49 2.55
CA GLY A 664 -8.12 36.18 2.46
C GLY A 664 -9.29 36.08 1.49
N LYS A 665 -9.74 37.22 0.93
CA LYS A 665 -11.02 37.34 0.20
C LYS A 665 -11.10 36.48 -1.05
N GLY A 666 -10.00 36.35 -1.80
CA GLY A 666 -9.97 35.51 -3.00
C GLY A 666 -10.27 34.04 -2.68
N LEU A 667 -9.53 33.45 -1.75
CA LEU A 667 -9.68 32.03 -1.39
C LEU A 667 -11.00 31.73 -0.65
N ILE A 668 -11.42 32.61 0.27
CA ILE A 668 -12.74 32.52 0.93
C ILE A 668 -13.87 32.65 -0.11
N GLY A 669 -13.71 33.52 -1.11
CA GLY A 669 -14.59 33.64 -2.26
C GLY A 669 -14.61 32.39 -3.16
N ALA A 670 -13.46 31.74 -3.36
CA ALA A 670 -13.37 30.51 -4.15
C ALA A 670 -14.19 29.37 -3.52
N ILE A 671 -14.04 29.17 -2.19
CA ILE A 671 -14.85 28.22 -1.42
C ILE A 671 -16.33 28.60 -1.44
N ASN A 672 -16.66 29.89 -1.34
CA ASN A 672 -18.04 30.38 -1.48
C ASN A 672 -18.65 30.04 -2.84
N TYR A 673 -17.88 30.18 -3.92
CA TYR A 673 -18.31 29.86 -5.27
C TYR A 673 -18.54 28.36 -5.45
N LEU A 674 -17.58 27.51 -5.06
CA LEU A 674 -17.69 26.06 -5.20
C LEU A 674 -18.87 25.51 -4.37
N SER A 675 -19.06 26.02 -3.14
CA SER A 675 -20.23 25.74 -2.30
C SER A 675 -21.54 26.26 -2.93
N GLY A 676 -21.50 27.46 -3.53
CA GLY A 676 -22.65 28.08 -4.21
C GLY A 676 -23.09 27.34 -5.47
N LYS A 677 -22.19 26.60 -6.13
CA LYS A 677 -22.51 25.67 -7.21
C LYS A 677 -23.07 24.32 -6.71
N GLY A 678 -23.01 24.05 -5.40
CA GLY A 678 -23.49 22.83 -4.74
C GLY A 678 -22.47 21.69 -4.67
N CYS A 679 -21.19 21.96 -4.94
CA CYS A 679 -20.13 21.02 -4.58
C CYS A 679 -19.88 21.05 -3.07
N ASN A 680 -19.41 19.93 -2.51
CA ASN A 680 -19.32 19.67 -1.08
C ASN A 680 -17.95 19.13 -0.63
N ALA A 681 -16.92 19.25 -1.47
CA ALA A 681 -15.55 18.88 -1.15
C ALA A 681 -14.53 19.78 -1.87
N PHE A 682 -13.33 19.89 -1.29
CA PHE A 682 -12.12 20.30 -2.00
C PHE A 682 -10.89 19.68 -1.33
N SER A 683 -9.87 19.37 -2.14
CA SER A 683 -8.56 18.90 -1.66
C SER A 683 -7.47 19.96 -1.78
N PHE A 684 -6.34 19.67 -1.12
CA PHE A 684 -5.14 20.51 -1.07
C PHE A 684 -3.97 19.68 -0.53
N LEU A 685 -2.76 19.92 -1.04
CA LEU A 685 -1.54 19.46 -0.37
C LEU A 685 -1.25 20.34 0.86
N THR A 686 -0.90 19.73 2.00
CA THR A 686 -0.34 20.46 3.16
C THR A 686 1.19 20.46 3.23
N TYR A 687 1.88 19.66 2.39
CA TYR A 687 3.34 19.70 2.23
C TYR A 687 3.81 19.25 0.83
N ASN A 688 4.24 20.18 -0.03
CA ASN A 688 4.70 19.90 -1.41
C ASN A 688 6.15 20.37 -1.68
N ALA A 689 6.95 20.60 -0.63
CA ALA A 689 8.34 21.05 -0.78
C ALA A 689 9.17 20.01 -1.56
N ALA A 690 9.89 20.48 -2.57
CA ALA A 690 10.66 19.73 -3.58
C ALA A 690 9.85 19.03 -4.70
N GLY A 691 8.52 19.01 -4.61
CA GLY A 691 7.66 18.50 -5.67
C GLY A 691 7.26 19.53 -6.72
N ASP A 692 6.13 19.29 -7.38
CA ASP A 692 5.74 20.01 -8.58
C ASP A 692 5.32 21.46 -8.31
N GLY A 693 4.72 21.72 -7.14
CA GLY A 693 4.49 23.07 -6.62
C GLY A 693 5.69 23.73 -5.90
N ASP A 694 6.38 22.99 -5.01
CA ASP A 694 7.47 23.50 -4.14
C ASP A 694 7.13 24.84 -3.45
N ASN A 695 5.91 24.95 -2.91
CA ASN A 695 5.33 26.22 -2.45
C ASN A 695 4.33 26.14 -1.26
N VAL A 696 4.11 24.94 -0.68
CA VAL A 696 3.28 24.71 0.52
C VAL A 696 4.05 23.92 1.59
N TRP A 697 4.08 24.47 2.80
CA TRP A 697 4.53 23.81 4.03
C TRP A 697 3.98 24.53 5.28
N PRO A 698 3.78 23.83 6.41
CA PRO A 698 3.30 24.44 7.65
C PRO A 698 4.42 25.15 8.45
N PHE A 699 5.67 24.96 8.04
CA PHE A 699 6.85 25.43 8.76
C PHE A 699 7.05 26.95 8.64
N ILE A 700 7.87 27.50 9.55
CA ILE A 700 8.40 28.87 9.44
C ILE A 700 9.38 29.03 8.25
N HIS A 701 10.02 27.92 7.84
CA HIS A 701 10.95 27.87 6.72
C HIS A 701 10.97 26.48 6.10
N ARG A 702 11.10 26.42 4.77
CA ARG A 702 11.04 25.20 3.95
C ARG A 702 11.86 24.02 4.48
N ASP A 703 13.06 24.31 4.96
CA ASP A 703 14.04 23.32 5.43
C ASP A 703 14.07 23.18 6.98
N ASP A 704 13.14 23.82 7.70
CA ASP A 704 13.06 23.83 9.16
C ASP A 704 11.83 23.07 9.70
N LYS A 705 11.89 21.74 9.61
CA LYS A 705 10.77 20.81 9.82
C LYS A 705 10.34 20.66 11.28
N LEU A 706 11.00 21.37 12.20
CA LEU A 706 10.75 21.30 13.65
C LEU A 706 10.15 22.59 14.23
N HIS A 707 9.90 23.60 13.39
CA HIS A 707 9.38 24.91 13.80
C HIS A 707 8.20 25.32 12.90
N TYR A 708 7.03 25.54 13.50
CA TYR A 708 5.74 25.68 12.81
C TYR A 708 5.25 27.13 12.90
N ASP A 709 4.62 27.61 11.84
CA ASP A 709 4.19 29.01 11.72
C ASP A 709 2.74 29.17 12.22
N CYS A 710 2.58 29.76 13.40
CA CYS A 710 1.27 29.95 14.03
C CYS A 710 0.41 30.96 13.27
N SER A 711 1.03 31.95 12.60
CA SER A 711 0.30 32.93 11.80
C SER A 711 -0.29 32.30 10.53
N LYS A 712 0.54 31.61 9.73
CA LYS A 712 0.14 30.83 8.55
C LYS A 712 -0.90 29.77 8.90
N LEU A 713 -0.65 28.95 9.94
CA LEU A 713 -1.57 27.88 10.35
C LEU A 713 -2.86 28.42 10.98
N GLY A 714 -2.81 29.58 11.64
CA GLY A 714 -4.00 30.32 12.07
C GLY A 714 -4.84 30.79 10.89
N GLN A 715 -4.22 31.23 9.79
CA GLN A 715 -4.90 31.64 8.57
C GLN A 715 -5.48 30.44 7.80
N TRP A 716 -4.77 29.30 7.76
CA TRP A 716 -5.32 28.03 7.28
C TRP A 716 -6.55 27.62 8.11
N SER A 717 -6.52 27.78 9.45
CA SER A 717 -7.68 27.53 10.31
C SER A 717 -8.88 28.41 9.97
N VAL A 718 -8.70 29.64 9.49
CA VAL A 718 -9.82 30.50 9.02
C VAL A 718 -10.46 29.92 7.75
N VAL A 719 -9.64 29.41 6.82
CA VAL A 719 -10.10 28.80 5.56
C VAL A 719 -10.84 27.48 5.83
N PHE A 720 -10.31 26.62 6.69
CA PHE A 720 -10.92 25.33 7.04
C PHE A 720 -12.19 25.48 7.90
N ASP A 721 -12.20 26.38 8.88
CA ASP A 721 -13.43 26.73 9.60
C ASP A 721 -14.48 27.33 8.65
N HIS A 722 -14.09 28.05 7.59
CA HIS A 722 -15.05 28.50 6.56
C HIS A 722 -15.57 27.32 5.73
N GLY A 723 -14.72 26.40 5.31
CA GLY A 723 -15.11 25.16 4.62
C GLY A 723 -16.19 24.39 5.40
N THR A 724 -15.96 24.14 6.70
CA THR A 724 -16.93 23.52 7.61
C THR A 724 -18.28 24.26 7.64
N GLN A 725 -18.28 25.60 7.55
CA GLN A 725 -19.49 26.42 7.54
C GLN A 725 -20.21 26.45 6.19
N ARG A 726 -19.49 26.18 5.10
CA ARG A 726 -20.03 26.16 3.72
C ARG A 726 -20.36 24.75 3.22
N GLY A 727 -20.25 23.73 4.09
CA GLY A 727 -20.64 22.35 3.82
C GLY A 727 -19.55 21.49 3.17
N MET A 728 -18.28 21.90 3.28
CA MET A 728 -17.16 21.27 2.60
C MET A 728 -16.49 20.16 3.41
N TYR A 729 -16.33 19.02 2.78
CA TYR A 729 -15.33 18.00 3.09
C TYR A 729 -13.93 18.53 2.78
N LEU A 730 -13.00 18.41 3.73
CA LEU A 730 -11.63 18.87 3.60
C LEU A 730 -10.71 17.68 3.33
N HIS A 731 -10.25 17.53 2.08
CA HIS A 731 -9.37 16.42 1.72
C HIS A 731 -7.90 16.82 1.92
N PHE A 732 -7.34 16.46 3.08
CA PHE A 732 -5.93 16.72 3.41
C PHE A 732 -5.02 15.70 2.71
N LYS A 733 -4.51 16.01 1.50
CA LYS A 733 -3.34 15.31 0.94
C LYS A 733 -2.12 15.73 1.76
N MET A 734 -1.58 14.83 2.59
CA MET A 734 -0.55 15.24 3.56
C MET A 734 0.83 15.49 2.94
N GLN A 735 1.15 14.92 1.79
CA GLN A 735 2.48 14.99 1.15
C GLN A 735 2.41 14.53 -0.31
N GLU A 736 3.50 14.69 -1.05
CA GLU A 736 3.65 14.41 -2.48
C GLU A 736 4.75 13.36 -2.72
N THR A 737 4.75 12.64 -3.85
CA THR A 737 5.78 11.65 -4.23
C THR A 737 7.21 12.17 -4.05
N GLU A 738 7.46 13.41 -4.45
CA GLU A 738 8.78 14.03 -4.38
C GLU A 738 9.26 14.36 -2.95
N ASN A 739 8.43 14.17 -1.93
CA ASN A 739 8.79 14.37 -0.52
C ASN A 739 8.24 13.33 0.48
N ASP A 740 7.63 12.25 0.02
CA ASP A 740 7.14 11.21 0.92
C ASP A 740 8.28 10.40 1.57
N ASP A 741 9.31 9.99 0.83
CA ASP A 741 10.48 9.28 1.36
C ASP A 741 11.86 9.70 0.76
N HIS A 742 12.82 8.77 0.62
CA HIS A 742 14.15 9.03 0.05
C HIS A 742 14.33 8.54 -1.40
N ASN A 743 13.33 7.85 -1.95
CA ASN A 743 13.19 7.50 -3.35
C ASN A 743 12.80 8.77 -4.14
N LYS A 744 13.12 8.82 -5.44
CA LYS A 744 12.73 9.94 -6.32
C LYS A 744 11.77 9.49 -7.41
N GLY A 745 10.94 8.49 -7.10
CA GLY A 745 10.11 7.70 -8.03
C GLY A 745 10.90 6.89 -9.08
N ARG A 746 11.82 7.53 -9.80
CA ARG A 746 12.56 7.00 -10.97
C ARG A 746 14.08 7.14 -10.87
N GLY A 747 14.65 7.32 -9.67
CA GLY A 747 16.10 7.41 -9.48
C GLY A 747 16.57 7.46 -8.03
N ASP A 748 17.89 7.36 -7.84
CA ASP A 748 18.51 7.18 -6.53
C ASP A 748 18.44 8.42 -5.60
N GLY A 749 17.86 8.20 -4.41
CA GLY A 749 18.49 8.47 -3.11
C GLY A 749 18.52 9.91 -2.58
N ASN A 750 18.23 10.05 -1.28
CA ASN A 750 18.38 11.28 -0.48
C ASN A 750 17.67 12.51 -1.07
N VAL A 751 16.34 12.49 -0.97
CA VAL A 751 15.47 13.68 -1.01
C VAL A 751 15.66 14.49 0.28
N PRO A 752 16.22 15.72 0.24
CA PRO A 752 16.43 16.50 1.48
C PRO A 752 15.14 17.01 2.11
N ALA A 753 14.06 17.14 1.34
CA ALA A 753 12.78 17.67 1.80
C ALA A 753 11.95 16.67 2.60
N SER A 754 12.06 15.37 2.36
CA SER A 754 11.14 14.40 2.98
C SER A 754 11.20 14.36 4.49
N LEU A 755 10.14 13.87 5.12
CA LEU A 755 10.06 13.78 6.58
C LEU A 755 10.66 12.44 7.04
N ASP A 756 11.78 12.51 7.76
CA ASP A 756 12.54 11.35 8.28
C ASP A 756 12.87 10.25 7.25
N GLY A 757 12.90 10.59 5.96
CA GLY A 757 13.25 9.64 4.90
C GLY A 757 12.18 8.60 4.57
N GLY A 758 10.92 8.89 4.93
CA GLY A 758 9.77 7.98 4.80
C GLY A 758 9.32 7.38 6.14
N ASP A 759 10.21 7.31 7.13
CA ASP A 759 9.92 6.70 8.42
C ASP A 759 9.02 7.58 9.31
N LEU A 760 8.36 6.96 10.29
CA LEU A 760 7.64 7.67 11.36
C LEU A 760 8.62 8.17 12.45
N GLY A 761 9.54 9.04 12.04
CA GLY A 761 10.50 9.69 12.92
C GLY A 761 9.97 10.96 13.59
N VAL A 762 10.90 11.84 14.00
CA VAL A 762 10.58 13.04 14.79
C VAL A 762 9.85 14.11 13.97
N GLN A 763 10.24 14.29 12.70
CA GLN A 763 9.67 15.26 11.78
C GLN A 763 8.25 14.84 11.37
N ARG A 764 8.08 13.56 11.00
CA ARG A 764 6.79 13.01 10.54
C ARG A 764 5.77 12.92 11.67
N LYS A 765 6.17 12.50 12.89
CA LYS A 765 5.28 12.54 14.05
C LYS A 765 4.83 13.96 14.37
N LEU A 766 5.76 14.91 14.38
CA LEU A 766 5.43 16.30 14.69
C LEU A 766 4.46 16.90 13.67
N TYR A 767 4.67 16.59 12.39
CA TYR A 767 3.81 17.05 11.29
C TYR A 767 2.37 16.54 11.43
N ILE A 768 2.20 15.22 11.58
CA ILE A 768 0.87 14.61 11.80
C ILE A 768 0.21 15.18 13.06
N ARG A 769 0.97 15.31 14.16
CA ARG A 769 0.46 15.85 15.43
C ARG A 769 -0.02 17.30 15.32
N GLU A 770 0.75 18.18 14.71
CA GLU A 770 0.38 19.60 14.60
C GLU A 770 -0.82 19.83 13.66
N LEU A 771 -0.95 19.03 12.58
CA LEU A 771 -2.15 19.06 11.74
C LEU A 771 -3.40 18.61 12.53
N ILE A 772 -3.32 17.49 13.26
CA ILE A 772 -4.44 16.98 14.07
C ILE A 772 -4.80 17.97 15.18
N ALA A 773 -3.82 18.48 15.94
CA ALA A 773 -4.05 19.40 17.05
C ALA A 773 -4.71 20.73 16.64
N ARG A 774 -4.39 21.22 15.44
CA ARG A 774 -4.90 22.49 14.91
C ARG A 774 -6.21 22.35 14.13
N PHE A 775 -6.41 21.24 13.40
CA PHE A 775 -7.47 21.10 12.40
C PHE A 775 -8.41 19.91 12.60
N GLY A 776 -8.07 18.93 13.45
CA GLY A 776 -8.91 17.75 13.70
C GLY A 776 -10.29 18.06 14.32
N HIS A 777 -10.53 19.27 14.81
CA HIS A 777 -11.87 19.69 15.26
C HIS A 777 -12.90 19.84 14.12
N ASN A 778 -12.45 19.88 12.86
CA ASN A 778 -13.35 20.02 11.70
C ASN A 778 -14.29 18.81 11.57
N LEU A 779 -15.40 18.99 10.86
CA LEU A 779 -16.51 18.03 10.89
C LEU A 779 -16.54 17.05 9.73
N ALA A 780 -15.85 17.33 8.62
CA ALA A 780 -15.73 16.41 7.50
C ALA A 780 -14.36 16.57 6.86
N LEU A 781 -13.52 15.54 6.99
CA LEU A 781 -12.18 15.49 6.43
C LEU A 781 -11.74 14.03 6.21
N ASN A 782 -10.61 13.85 5.55
CA ASN A 782 -9.77 12.66 5.69
C ASN A 782 -8.35 13.05 6.12
N TRP A 783 -7.58 12.06 6.52
CA TRP A 783 -6.12 12.11 6.49
C TRP A 783 -5.66 11.22 5.33
N ASN A 784 -5.33 11.82 4.17
CA ASN A 784 -4.74 11.09 3.07
C ASN A 784 -3.22 11.03 3.26
N LEU A 785 -2.66 9.82 3.34
CA LEU A 785 -1.24 9.60 3.67
C LEU A 785 -0.28 10.29 2.70
N GLY A 786 -0.68 10.51 1.45
CA GLY A 786 0.07 11.23 0.44
C GLY A 786 -0.45 10.95 -0.97
N GLU A 787 -0.15 11.86 -1.88
CA GLU A 787 -0.33 11.72 -3.32
C GLU A 787 0.67 10.70 -3.90
N GLU A 788 0.27 9.99 -4.95
CA GLU A 788 1.07 9.00 -5.71
C GLU A 788 2.00 8.06 -4.87
N ASN A 789 1.64 7.80 -3.61
CA ASN A 789 2.59 7.51 -2.52
C ASN A 789 3.46 6.25 -2.73
N THR A 790 4.78 6.41 -2.56
CA THR A 790 5.83 5.43 -2.84
C THR A 790 6.45 4.76 -1.60
N GLN A 791 6.06 5.20 -0.40
CA GLN A 791 6.56 4.66 0.87
C GLN A 791 6.32 3.16 1.04
N THR A 792 7.08 2.51 1.93
CA THR A 792 6.90 1.08 2.19
C THR A 792 5.65 0.78 3.02
N TYR A 793 5.17 -0.47 2.95
CA TYR A 793 4.07 -0.98 3.77
C TYR A 793 4.26 -0.72 5.27
N GLU A 794 5.49 -0.86 5.79
CA GLU A 794 5.83 -0.59 7.19
C GLU A 794 5.69 0.90 7.54
N GLN A 795 6.02 1.79 6.60
CA GLN A 795 5.91 3.23 6.74
C GLN A 795 4.44 3.68 6.67
N HIS A 796 3.64 3.12 5.75
CA HIS A 796 2.18 3.30 5.71
C HIS A 796 1.54 2.84 7.03
N GLN A 797 1.87 1.64 7.50
CA GLN A 797 1.38 1.10 8.78
C GLN A 797 1.72 2.02 9.95
N ALA A 798 2.96 2.49 10.04
CA ALA A 798 3.37 3.41 11.11
C ALA A 798 2.57 4.72 11.08
N MET A 799 2.37 5.32 9.90
CA MET A 799 1.54 6.52 9.75
C MET A 799 0.06 6.27 10.09
N ILE A 800 -0.55 5.22 9.53
CA ILE A 800 -1.94 4.84 9.79
C ILE A 800 -2.21 4.67 11.28
N ASN A 801 -1.35 3.94 11.98
CA ASN A 801 -1.51 3.69 13.41
C ASN A 801 -1.28 4.97 14.23
N TYR A 802 -0.28 5.79 13.91
CA TYR A 802 -0.04 7.04 14.64
C TYR A 802 -1.14 8.08 14.46
N ILE A 803 -1.76 8.15 13.28
CA ILE A 803 -2.94 8.99 13.03
C ILE A 803 -4.11 8.51 13.91
N ALA A 804 -4.41 7.21 13.89
CA ALA A 804 -5.49 6.62 14.70
C ALA A 804 -5.24 6.73 16.23
N GLU A 805 -3.99 6.75 16.67
CA GLU A 805 -3.60 6.99 18.07
C GLU A 805 -3.70 8.47 18.49
N THR A 806 -3.59 9.41 17.53
CA THR A 806 -3.48 10.85 17.81
C THR A 806 -4.77 11.63 17.53
N ASP A 807 -5.56 11.24 16.54
CA ASP A 807 -6.83 11.87 16.20
C ASP A 807 -7.97 11.30 17.04
N ALA A 808 -8.30 12.01 18.13
CA ALA A 808 -9.35 11.66 19.09
C ALA A 808 -10.78 11.60 18.51
N TYR A 809 -10.94 11.68 17.19
CA TYR A 809 -12.22 11.79 16.50
C TYR A 809 -12.44 10.77 15.38
N ASP A 810 -11.51 9.83 15.18
CA ASP A 810 -11.62 8.70 14.26
C ASP A 810 -11.92 9.11 12.80
N HIS A 811 -11.30 10.18 12.29
CA HIS A 811 -11.52 10.61 10.91
C HIS A 811 -11.01 9.58 9.89
N PRO A 812 -11.65 9.49 8.70
CA PRO A 812 -11.23 8.59 7.65
C PRO A 812 -9.75 8.71 7.27
N ILE A 813 -8.98 7.64 7.46
CA ILE A 813 -7.61 7.52 6.94
C ILE A 813 -7.70 6.86 5.56
N VAL A 814 -7.07 7.49 4.55
CA VAL A 814 -7.04 7.03 3.15
C VAL A 814 -5.63 7.15 2.56
N ILE A 815 -5.40 6.56 1.38
CA ILE A 815 -4.16 6.70 0.60
C ILE A 815 -4.45 6.83 -0.90
N HIS A 816 -3.64 7.63 -1.59
CA HIS A 816 -3.62 7.80 -3.05
C HIS A 816 -2.34 7.17 -3.63
N THR A 817 -2.42 6.61 -4.84
CA THR A 817 -1.35 5.76 -5.41
C THR A 817 -1.31 5.86 -6.92
N TYR A 818 -0.11 5.74 -7.50
CA TYR A 818 0.07 5.56 -8.94
C TYR A 818 -0.92 4.55 -9.56
N PRO A 819 -1.43 4.79 -10.79
CA PRO A 819 -2.41 3.92 -11.46
C PRO A 819 -1.96 2.45 -11.56
N GLY A 820 -0.67 2.24 -11.81
CA GLY A 820 -0.06 0.91 -11.91
C GLY A 820 0.33 0.26 -10.58
N GLN A 821 0.03 0.88 -9.43
CA GLN A 821 0.46 0.43 -8.11
C GLN A 821 -0.70 0.16 -7.12
N GLN A 822 -1.95 0.39 -7.50
CA GLN A 822 -3.13 0.20 -6.64
C GLN A 822 -3.13 -1.17 -5.91
N ASP A 823 -2.97 -2.29 -6.63
CA ASP A 823 -2.92 -3.63 -6.01
C ASP A 823 -1.68 -3.84 -5.11
N GLN A 824 -0.55 -3.21 -5.43
CA GLN A 824 0.70 -3.31 -4.66
C GLN A 824 0.59 -2.61 -3.30
N VAL A 825 -0.06 -1.45 -3.25
CA VAL A 825 -0.15 -0.62 -2.04
C VAL A 825 -1.42 -0.93 -1.24
N TYR A 826 -2.58 -1.00 -1.89
CA TYR A 826 -3.85 -1.25 -1.20
C TYR A 826 -4.01 -2.72 -0.79
N GLY A 827 -3.56 -3.68 -1.61
CA GLY A 827 -3.72 -5.13 -1.36
C GLY A 827 -3.17 -5.63 0.00
N PRO A 828 -1.98 -5.17 0.43
CA PRO A 828 -1.44 -5.42 1.77
C PRO A 828 -2.21 -4.76 2.91
N LEU A 829 -2.96 -3.68 2.66
CA LEU A 829 -3.69 -2.90 3.69
C LEU A 829 -5.14 -3.37 3.90
N LEU A 830 -5.70 -4.19 3.00
CA LEU A 830 -7.07 -4.71 3.02
C LEU A 830 -7.46 -5.45 4.32
N GLY A 831 -8.70 -5.24 4.78
CA GLY A 831 -9.28 -5.94 5.93
C GLY A 831 -8.69 -5.47 7.27
N ASP A 832 -8.62 -6.38 8.24
CA ASP A 832 -8.04 -6.12 9.58
C ASP A 832 -6.51 -5.97 9.58
N LYS A 833 -5.86 -6.02 8.40
CA LYS A 833 -4.41 -5.81 8.26
C LYS A 833 -3.99 -4.38 8.58
N SER A 834 -4.88 -3.40 8.47
CA SER A 834 -4.57 -1.99 8.75
C SER A 834 -5.79 -1.23 9.30
N GLN A 835 -5.54 -0.06 9.90
CA GLN A 835 -6.63 0.84 10.31
C GLN A 835 -7.22 1.66 9.14
N LEU A 836 -6.67 1.58 7.92
CA LEU A 836 -7.13 2.28 6.72
C LEU A 836 -8.64 2.09 6.47
N THR A 837 -9.36 3.19 6.19
CA THR A 837 -10.82 3.24 6.10
C THR A 837 -11.35 3.45 4.68
N GLY A 838 -10.48 3.91 3.76
CA GLY A 838 -10.84 4.28 2.41
C GLY A 838 -9.63 4.38 1.49
N VAL A 839 -9.89 4.65 0.21
CA VAL A 839 -8.88 4.90 -0.83
C VAL A 839 -9.31 6.07 -1.68
N SER A 840 -8.31 6.80 -2.19
CA SER A 840 -8.48 7.92 -3.11
C SER A 840 -7.85 7.49 -4.44
N LEU A 841 -8.70 7.14 -5.42
CA LEU A 841 -8.26 6.45 -6.64
C LEU A 841 -7.80 7.43 -7.73
N GLN A 842 -6.76 6.98 -8.44
CA GLN A 842 -6.11 7.60 -9.60
C GLN A 842 -6.01 6.58 -10.74
N ASN A 843 -6.24 6.98 -11.99
CA ASN A 843 -6.05 6.09 -13.14
C ASN A 843 -5.27 6.73 -14.32
N SER A 844 -5.45 6.20 -15.52
CA SER A 844 -4.83 6.75 -16.75
C SER A 844 -5.84 6.94 -17.90
N SER A 845 -7.14 6.77 -17.62
CA SER A 845 -8.22 6.90 -18.61
C SER A 845 -9.57 7.07 -17.91
N LEU A 846 -10.38 8.03 -18.34
CA LEU A 846 -11.70 8.29 -17.76
C LEU A 846 -12.59 7.03 -17.81
N GLU A 847 -12.41 6.22 -18.85
CA GLU A 847 -13.13 4.98 -19.12
C GLU A 847 -12.92 3.85 -18.10
N THR A 848 -11.79 3.78 -17.38
CA THR A 848 -11.54 2.69 -16.41
C THR A 848 -12.05 3.00 -15.01
N THR A 849 -12.40 4.27 -14.74
CA THR A 849 -12.89 4.80 -13.46
C THR A 849 -14.01 3.96 -12.84
N HIS A 850 -14.99 3.55 -13.66
CA HIS A 850 -16.10 2.72 -13.20
C HIS A 850 -15.65 1.32 -12.75
N ALA A 851 -14.91 0.59 -13.60
CA ALA A 851 -14.45 -0.76 -13.32
C ALA A 851 -13.51 -0.82 -12.09
N GLU A 852 -12.61 0.16 -11.95
CA GLU A 852 -11.72 0.29 -10.80
C GLU A 852 -12.48 0.63 -9.51
N THR A 853 -13.53 1.46 -9.58
CA THR A 853 -14.42 1.72 -8.44
C THR A 853 -15.08 0.42 -7.98
N VAL A 854 -15.68 -0.35 -8.91
CA VAL A 854 -16.31 -1.65 -8.60
C VAL A 854 -15.29 -2.63 -8.00
N TYR A 855 -14.07 -2.68 -8.54
CA TYR A 855 -13.00 -3.54 -8.06
C TYR A 855 -12.65 -3.25 -6.59
N TRP A 856 -12.38 -2.00 -6.21
CA TRP A 856 -12.01 -1.66 -4.83
C TRP A 856 -13.17 -1.69 -3.84
N VAL A 857 -14.39 -1.34 -4.29
CA VAL A 857 -15.63 -1.52 -3.52
C VAL A 857 -15.84 -3.00 -3.18
N LYS A 858 -15.63 -3.89 -4.15
CA LYS A 858 -15.74 -5.34 -3.99
C LYS A 858 -14.62 -5.89 -3.09
N LYS A 859 -13.36 -5.63 -3.42
CA LYS A 859 -12.18 -6.15 -2.69
C LYS A 859 -12.17 -5.82 -1.21
N SER A 860 -12.49 -4.58 -0.84
CA SER A 860 -12.56 -4.16 0.56
C SER A 860 -13.71 -4.83 1.32
N THR A 861 -14.86 -5.00 0.67
CA THR A 861 -16.01 -5.72 1.23
C THR A 861 -15.73 -7.22 1.39
N GLU A 862 -15.10 -7.86 0.41
CA GLU A 862 -14.67 -9.27 0.47
C GLU A 862 -13.58 -9.50 1.53
N ALA A 863 -12.74 -8.50 1.81
CA ALA A 863 -11.76 -8.51 2.89
C ALA A 863 -12.35 -8.25 4.30
N GLY A 864 -13.68 -8.16 4.43
CA GLY A 864 -14.39 -8.00 5.71
C GLY A 864 -14.47 -6.56 6.25
N LYS A 865 -13.77 -5.60 5.63
CA LYS A 865 -13.73 -4.19 6.05
C LYS A 865 -14.06 -3.27 4.86
N PRO A 866 -15.36 -3.03 4.56
CA PRO A 866 -15.77 -2.24 3.40
C PRO A 866 -15.21 -0.81 3.46
N TRP A 867 -14.47 -0.41 2.42
CA TRP A 867 -13.80 0.87 2.35
C TRP A 867 -14.65 1.96 1.71
N VAL A 868 -14.40 3.19 2.12
CA VAL A 868 -14.86 4.41 1.44
C VAL A 868 -13.98 4.63 0.21
N VAL A 869 -14.49 4.25 -0.96
CA VAL A 869 -13.76 4.34 -2.24
C VAL A 869 -14.17 5.64 -2.94
N ALA A 870 -13.28 6.62 -2.98
CA ALA A 870 -13.45 7.85 -3.77
C ALA A 870 -12.56 7.82 -5.01
N PHE A 871 -12.94 8.57 -6.06
CA PHE A 871 -12.15 8.69 -7.29
C PHE A 871 -11.80 10.15 -7.54
N ASP A 872 -10.56 10.53 -7.22
CA ASP A 872 -10.19 11.94 -7.10
C ASP A 872 -9.28 12.42 -8.24
N GLU A 873 -8.52 11.49 -8.85
CA GLU A 873 -7.72 11.77 -10.05
C GLU A 873 -8.06 10.82 -11.23
N SER A 874 -9.29 10.95 -11.76
CA SER A 874 -9.69 10.23 -12.98
C SER A 874 -9.13 10.88 -14.24
N GLY A 875 -8.69 10.07 -15.21
CA GLY A 875 -8.11 10.53 -16.47
C GLY A 875 -6.61 10.31 -16.45
N SER A 876 -5.83 11.27 -16.95
CA SER A 876 -4.37 11.21 -16.96
C SER A 876 -3.78 12.56 -16.58
N ALA A 877 -2.55 12.57 -16.07
CA ALA A 877 -1.80 13.80 -15.79
C ALA A 877 -1.79 14.81 -16.96
N ALA A 878 -1.84 14.34 -18.22
CA ALA A 878 -1.97 15.23 -19.38
C ALA A 878 -3.40 15.77 -19.59
N HIS A 879 -4.40 14.88 -19.47
CA HIS A 879 -5.80 15.13 -19.79
C HIS A 879 -6.70 14.45 -18.74
N ALA A 880 -7.36 15.23 -17.89
CA ALA A 880 -8.33 14.80 -16.87
C ALA A 880 -9.63 15.65 -16.96
N GLN A 881 -10.13 16.29 -15.90
CA GLN A 881 -11.26 17.22 -16.03
C GLN A 881 -10.83 18.45 -16.86
N CYS A 882 -11.33 18.53 -18.09
CA CYS A 882 -11.12 19.65 -19.00
C CYS A 882 -11.87 20.92 -18.52
N PRO A 883 -11.63 22.09 -19.13
CA PRO A 883 -12.52 23.23 -18.99
C PRO A 883 -13.90 22.91 -19.61
N ASP A 884 -14.92 23.69 -19.26
CA ASP A 884 -16.19 23.64 -19.98
C ASP A 884 -16.09 24.34 -21.34
N LEU A 885 -16.81 23.81 -22.33
CA LEU A 885 -16.92 24.41 -23.67
C LEU A 885 -17.22 25.92 -23.60
N GLY A 886 -16.36 26.71 -24.23
CA GLY A 886 -16.41 28.17 -24.30
C GLY A 886 -15.50 28.90 -23.29
N TYR A 887 -15.05 28.28 -22.20
CA TYR A 887 -14.12 28.93 -21.28
C TYR A 887 -12.78 29.22 -21.97
N ASN A 888 -12.36 30.49 -22.00
CA ASN A 888 -11.22 30.98 -22.80
C ASN A 888 -11.23 30.56 -24.30
N GLY A 889 -12.39 30.15 -24.83
CA GLY A 889 -12.51 29.62 -26.19
C GLY A 889 -12.21 28.11 -26.33
N PHE A 890 -12.12 27.36 -25.23
CA PHE A 890 -11.99 25.90 -25.25
C PHE A 890 -13.15 25.23 -26.02
N ASP A 891 -12.80 24.39 -27.00
CA ASP A 891 -13.72 23.73 -27.92
C ASP A 891 -13.62 22.19 -27.90
N GLY A 892 -12.88 21.64 -26.92
CA GLY A 892 -12.52 20.23 -26.84
C GLY A 892 -11.06 19.92 -27.18
N HIS A 893 -10.31 20.84 -27.79
CA HIS A 893 -8.89 20.68 -28.08
C HIS A 893 -7.98 21.10 -26.90
N ASP A 894 -6.86 20.40 -26.72
CA ASP A 894 -5.83 20.76 -25.77
C ASP A 894 -4.95 21.93 -26.26
N ARG A 895 -4.03 22.41 -25.41
CA ARG A 895 -3.10 23.52 -25.74
C ARG A 895 -2.19 23.30 -26.96
N ASN A 896 -2.12 22.09 -27.51
CA ASN A 896 -1.36 21.75 -28.70
C ASN A 896 -2.26 21.70 -29.96
N GLY A 897 -3.56 21.98 -29.83
CA GLY A 897 -4.54 21.84 -30.90
C GLY A 897 -4.94 20.38 -31.19
N LYS A 898 -4.71 19.46 -30.26
CA LYS A 898 -5.14 18.05 -30.38
C LYS A 898 -6.52 17.90 -29.74
N MET A 899 -7.49 17.33 -30.46
CA MET A 899 -8.79 17.00 -29.88
C MET A 899 -8.62 16.03 -28.70
N ALA A 900 -9.14 16.41 -27.54
CA ALA A 900 -9.21 15.59 -26.35
C ALA A 900 -10.64 15.06 -26.17
N TYR A 901 -11.51 15.86 -25.53
CA TYR A 901 -12.92 15.59 -25.28
C TYR A 901 -13.58 16.81 -24.61
N THR A 902 -14.89 16.78 -24.45
CA THR A 902 -15.70 17.78 -23.76
C THR A 902 -15.99 17.37 -22.31
N GLN A 903 -16.48 18.29 -21.48
CA GLN A 903 -16.90 18.00 -20.10
C GLN A 903 -18.00 16.93 -20.00
N HIS A 904 -18.70 16.67 -21.10
CA HIS A 904 -19.72 15.63 -21.18
C HIS A 904 -19.12 14.21 -21.05
N LYS A 905 -17.88 13.99 -21.54
CA LYS A 905 -17.19 12.71 -21.35
C LYS A 905 -16.86 12.46 -19.88
N VAL A 906 -16.40 13.49 -19.16
CA VAL A 906 -16.05 13.40 -17.73
C VAL A 906 -17.31 13.15 -16.89
N ARG A 907 -18.42 13.85 -17.16
CA ARG A 907 -19.73 13.55 -16.53
C ARG A 907 -20.12 12.08 -16.69
N LYS A 908 -20.01 11.53 -17.91
CA LYS A 908 -20.39 10.14 -18.23
C LYS A 908 -19.50 9.11 -17.53
N GLN A 909 -18.19 9.23 -17.71
CA GLN A 909 -17.23 8.17 -17.38
C GLN A 909 -16.65 8.31 -15.97
N THR A 910 -16.47 9.54 -15.45
CA THR A 910 -15.99 9.78 -14.08
C THR A 910 -17.14 9.84 -13.08
N LEU A 911 -18.00 10.86 -13.19
CA LEU A 911 -19.00 11.16 -12.14
C LEU A 911 -20.03 10.04 -12.01
N TRP A 912 -20.75 9.73 -13.09
CA TRP A 912 -21.71 8.63 -13.09
C TRP A 912 -21.01 7.26 -13.04
N GLY A 913 -19.83 7.10 -13.64
CA GLY A 913 -19.04 5.87 -13.51
C GLY A 913 -18.73 5.52 -12.04
N THR A 914 -18.23 6.48 -11.26
CA THR A 914 -17.90 6.28 -9.84
C THR A 914 -19.15 5.99 -9.00
N LEU A 915 -20.20 6.81 -9.16
CA LEU A 915 -21.44 6.65 -8.38
C LEU A 915 -22.16 5.32 -8.68
N MET A 916 -22.20 4.90 -9.95
CA MET A 916 -22.80 3.63 -10.37
C MET A 916 -21.91 2.42 -10.08
N GLY A 917 -20.60 2.62 -9.87
CA GLY A 917 -19.71 1.61 -9.32
C GLY A 917 -19.93 1.34 -7.82
N GLY A 918 -20.73 2.18 -7.14
CA GLY A 918 -20.95 2.14 -5.70
C GLY A 918 -19.83 2.81 -4.89
N GLY A 919 -19.07 3.71 -5.51
CA GLY A 919 -18.08 4.56 -4.86
C GLY A 919 -18.73 5.74 -4.12
N ALA A 920 -18.00 6.28 -3.14
CA ALA A 920 -18.44 7.37 -2.28
C ALA A 920 -18.48 8.74 -2.95
N GLY A 921 -18.03 8.86 -4.21
CA GLY A 921 -18.00 10.10 -4.98
C GLY A 921 -16.63 10.42 -5.56
N CYS A 922 -16.49 11.59 -6.16
CA CYS A 922 -15.30 12.00 -6.90
C CYS A 922 -14.94 13.48 -6.73
N GLU A 923 -13.65 13.77 -6.65
CA GLU A 923 -13.12 15.13 -6.87
C GLU A 923 -12.48 15.22 -8.27
N TYR A 924 -12.26 16.44 -8.78
CA TYR A 924 -11.75 16.66 -10.13
C TYR A 924 -10.36 17.29 -10.15
N TYR A 925 -9.37 16.50 -10.59
CA TYR A 925 -8.03 16.96 -10.98
C TYR A 925 -8.01 17.58 -12.40
N PHE A 926 -7.16 18.60 -12.61
CA PHE A 926 -7.09 19.38 -13.85
C PHE A 926 -5.77 19.15 -14.61
N GLY A 927 -5.78 18.16 -15.52
CA GLY A 927 -4.61 17.72 -16.28
C GLY A 927 -3.83 18.83 -17.02
N TYR A 928 -2.51 18.65 -17.06
CA TYR A 928 -1.50 19.64 -17.43
C TYR A 928 -1.67 20.30 -18.80
N GLN A 929 -2.35 19.68 -19.77
CA GLN A 929 -2.52 20.23 -21.12
C GLN A 929 -3.69 21.23 -21.24
N PHE A 930 -4.52 21.38 -20.21
CA PHE A 930 -5.67 22.29 -20.21
C PHE A 930 -5.37 23.66 -19.56
N ASP A 931 -6.30 24.61 -19.71
CA ASP A 931 -6.33 25.87 -18.98
C ASP A 931 -6.74 25.66 -17.52
N GLN A 932 -6.28 26.56 -16.63
CA GLN A 932 -6.45 26.45 -15.17
C GLN A 932 -6.10 25.02 -14.70
N ASN A 933 -4.89 24.56 -14.99
CA ASN A 933 -4.44 23.22 -14.60
C ASN A 933 -4.07 23.15 -13.11
N ASP A 934 -3.80 21.97 -12.61
CA ASP A 934 -3.63 21.67 -11.19
C ASP A 934 -2.56 22.51 -10.46
N ILE A 935 -1.49 22.91 -11.15
CA ILE A 935 -0.49 23.81 -10.55
C ILE A 935 -0.92 25.29 -10.64
N VAL A 936 -1.53 25.72 -11.75
CA VAL A 936 -1.75 27.17 -12.02
C VAL A 936 -3.20 27.64 -11.89
N CYS A 937 -4.13 26.81 -11.42
CA CYS A 937 -5.53 27.19 -11.26
C CYS A 937 -5.69 28.37 -10.28
N GLU A 938 -6.41 29.41 -10.75
CA GLU A 938 -6.80 30.65 -10.06
C GLU A 938 -8.32 30.94 -10.20
N ASP A 939 -9.03 30.19 -11.04
CA ASP A 939 -10.46 30.40 -11.36
C ASP A 939 -11.19 29.07 -11.62
N TRP A 940 -11.97 28.64 -10.63
CA TRP A 940 -12.81 27.44 -10.73
C TRP A 940 -13.99 27.60 -11.70
N ARG A 941 -14.28 28.81 -12.23
CA ARG A 941 -15.28 28.99 -13.30
C ARG A 941 -14.88 28.39 -14.64
N SER A 942 -13.63 27.97 -14.77
CA SER A 942 -13.22 27.07 -15.85
C SER A 942 -14.05 25.79 -15.93
N ARG A 943 -14.72 25.39 -14.84
CA ARG A 943 -15.56 24.19 -14.71
C ARG A 943 -17.00 24.50 -14.20
N ASP A 944 -17.51 25.72 -14.43
CA ASP A 944 -18.81 26.19 -13.90
C ASP A 944 -20.01 25.25 -14.15
N GLN A 945 -20.16 24.73 -15.37
CA GLN A 945 -21.19 23.75 -15.72
C GLN A 945 -20.85 22.34 -15.20
N SER A 946 -19.56 21.98 -15.17
CA SER A 946 -19.13 20.71 -14.56
C SER A 946 -19.48 20.63 -13.07
N TRP A 947 -19.44 21.75 -12.33
CA TRP A 947 -19.94 21.82 -10.95
C TRP A 947 -21.46 21.68 -10.83
N ASP A 948 -22.23 22.15 -11.81
CA ASP A 948 -23.67 21.88 -11.84
C ASP A 948 -23.96 20.38 -12.03
N TYR A 949 -23.19 19.67 -12.86
CA TYR A 949 -23.34 18.22 -13.02
C TYR A 949 -23.06 17.47 -11.72
N CYS A 950 -22.01 17.85 -10.99
CA CYS A 950 -21.71 17.34 -9.65
C CYS A 950 -22.91 17.49 -8.69
N ARG A 951 -23.44 18.71 -8.58
CA ARG A 951 -24.63 19.00 -7.76
C ARG A 951 -25.85 18.19 -8.21
N ILE A 952 -26.15 18.17 -9.51
CA ILE A 952 -27.29 17.43 -10.08
C ILE A 952 -27.22 15.93 -9.77
N ALA A 953 -26.03 15.33 -9.81
CA ALA A 953 -25.85 13.92 -9.49
C ALA A 953 -26.13 13.62 -8.00
N ILE A 954 -25.61 14.41 -7.06
CA ILE A 954 -25.90 14.18 -5.63
C ILE A 954 -27.34 14.55 -5.24
N GLU A 955 -27.92 15.59 -5.86
CA GLU A 955 -29.35 15.92 -5.75
C GLU A 955 -30.23 14.76 -6.23
N PHE A 956 -29.88 14.08 -7.34
CA PHE A 956 -30.62 12.90 -7.80
C PHE A 956 -30.68 11.80 -6.72
N PHE A 957 -29.56 11.47 -6.07
CA PHE A 957 -29.55 10.43 -5.04
C PHE A 957 -30.29 10.86 -3.77
N HIS A 958 -30.16 12.12 -3.34
CA HIS A 958 -30.74 12.61 -2.09
C HIS A 958 -32.23 12.98 -2.21
N ASP A 959 -32.62 13.79 -3.20
CA ASP A 959 -33.98 14.34 -3.32
C ASP A 959 -35.01 13.29 -3.77
N ASN A 960 -34.55 12.21 -4.40
CA ASN A 960 -35.40 11.07 -4.78
C ASN A 960 -35.33 9.91 -3.78
N GLU A 961 -34.70 10.09 -2.61
CA GLU A 961 -34.59 9.08 -1.54
C GLU A 961 -34.01 7.74 -2.02
N VAL A 962 -32.93 7.78 -2.80
CA VAL A 962 -32.26 6.58 -3.31
C VAL A 962 -31.39 5.97 -2.20
N PRO A 963 -31.59 4.69 -1.79
CA PRO A 963 -30.91 4.09 -0.64
C PRO A 963 -29.49 3.59 -1.00
N PHE A 964 -28.66 4.45 -1.60
CA PHE A 964 -27.37 4.09 -2.22
C PHE A 964 -26.41 3.35 -1.29
N TRP A 965 -26.49 3.59 0.03
CA TRP A 965 -25.69 2.89 1.04
C TRP A 965 -26.03 1.40 1.19
N GLU A 966 -27.23 0.98 0.79
CA GLU A 966 -27.69 -0.42 0.75
C GLU A 966 -27.54 -1.06 -0.64
N MET A 967 -27.26 -0.26 -1.67
CA MET A 967 -27.21 -0.72 -3.06
C MET A 967 -25.82 -1.21 -3.46
N THR A 968 -25.75 -2.20 -4.34
CA THR A 968 -24.50 -2.69 -4.94
C THR A 968 -24.47 -2.39 -6.43
N ASN A 969 -23.29 -2.37 -7.03
CA ASN A 969 -23.17 -2.48 -8.48
C ASN A 969 -23.87 -3.78 -8.96
N ALA A 970 -24.50 -3.71 -10.13
CA ALA A 970 -25.36 -4.76 -10.67
C ALA A 970 -25.37 -4.78 -12.22
N ASP A 971 -24.29 -4.36 -12.87
CA ASP A 971 -24.23 -4.16 -14.33
C ASP A 971 -24.56 -5.41 -15.16
N ALA A 972 -24.37 -6.60 -14.59
CA ALA A 972 -24.81 -7.86 -15.20
C ALA A 972 -26.30 -7.85 -15.58
N LEU A 973 -27.15 -7.17 -14.78
CA LEU A 973 -28.60 -7.05 -15.05
C LEU A 973 -28.92 -6.20 -16.28
N ILE A 974 -28.01 -5.34 -16.74
CA ILE A 974 -28.16 -4.53 -17.97
C ILE A 974 -27.22 -5.00 -19.09
N GLY A 975 -26.71 -6.24 -18.99
CA GLY A 975 -25.88 -6.88 -20.02
C GLY A 975 -24.39 -6.50 -20.01
N ASN A 976 -23.90 -5.84 -18.96
CA ASN A 976 -22.51 -5.41 -18.82
C ASN A 976 -21.78 -6.09 -17.63
N PRO A 977 -21.69 -7.44 -17.58
CA PRO A 977 -21.04 -8.17 -16.47
C PRO A 977 -19.51 -8.03 -16.41
N LYS A 978 -18.95 -7.07 -17.14
CA LYS A 978 -17.52 -6.76 -17.26
C LYS A 978 -17.16 -5.34 -16.82
N HIS A 979 -18.15 -4.51 -16.50
CA HIS A 979 -17.95 -3.10 -16.10
C HIS A 979 -17.30 -2.26 -17.22
N GLU A 980 -17.56 -2.60 -18.49
CA GLU A 980 -17.10 -1.88 -19.68
C GLU A 980 -17.70 -0.44 -19.70
N PRO A 981 -17.04 0.56 -20.32
CA PRO A 981 -17.43 1.99 -20.26
C PRO A 981 -18.70 2.32 -21.08
N GLY A 982 -19.85 1.84 -20.60
CA GLY A 982 -21.16 1.95 -21.24
C GLY A 982 -22.29 2.06 -20.21
N ASN A 983 -23.38 1.33 -20.42
CA ASN A 983 -24.50 1.33 -19.47
C ASN A 983 -24.05 0.74 -18.11
N PHE A 984 -24.53 1.33 -17.02
CA PHE A 984 -24.23 0.91 -15.65
C PHE A 984 -25.53 0.72 -14.84
N CYS A 985 -25.54 -0.18 -13.86
CA CYS A 985 -26.65 -0.40 -12.94
C CYS A 985 -26.18 -0.48 -11.48
N LEU A 986 -26.91 0.22 -10.61
CA LEU A 986 -26.76 0.17 -9.16
C LEU A 986 -28.10 -0.32 -8.59
N ALA A 987 -28.11 -1.36 -7.77
CA ALA A 987 -29.34 -2.05 -7.36
C ALA A 987 -29.38 -2.38 -5.87
N LYS A 988 -30.57 -2.25 -5.28
CA LYS A 988 -31.00 -2.98 -4.10
C LYS A 988 -32.07 -3.96 -4.59
N ALA A 989 -31.71 -5.23 -4.68
CA ALA A 989 -32.52 -6.25 -5.34
C ALA A 989 -33.96 -6.32 -4.79
N SER A 990 -34.93 -6.47 -5.69
CA SER A 990 -36.37 -6.55 -5.39
C SER A 990 -36.93 -5.33 -4.62
N ASP A 991 -36.33 -4.15 -4.84
CA ASP A 991 -36.68 -2.91 -4.14
C ASP A 991 -36.50 -1.66 -5.03
N THR A 992 -35.25 -1.33 -5.38
CA THR A 992 -34.88 -0.08 -6.06
C THR A 992 -33.69 -0.32 -7.00
N TYR A 993 -33.78 0.14 -8.24
CA TYR A 993 -32.72 0.06 -9.25
C TYR A 993 -32.48 1.44 -9.86
N VAL A 994 -31.22 1.82 -10.02
CA VAL A 994 -30.79 2.93 -10.86
C VAL A 994 -30.06 2.35 -12.07
N VAL A 995 -30.35 2.85 -13.26
CA VAL A 995 -29.64 2.52 -14.50
C VAL A 995 -29.15 3.82 -15.13
N TYR A 996 -27.85 3.91 -15.41
CA TYR A 996 -27.27 5.02 -16.16
C TYR A 996 -27.00 4.58 -17.59
N LEU A 997 -27.43 5.41 -18.54
CA LEU A 997 -27.27 5.24 -19.97
C LEU A 997 -26.41 6.41 -20.47
N PRO A 998 -25.10 6.25 -20.74
CA PRO A 998 -24.26 7.34 -21.21
C PRO A 998 -24.64 7.84 -22.60
N GLU A 999 -25.24 6.98 -23.43
CA GLU A 999 -25.73 7.31 -24.77
C GLU A 999 -27.19 6.89 -24.93
N LEU A 1000 -27.89 7.50 -25.89
CA LEU A 1000 -29.30 7.22 -26.15
C LEU A 1000 -29.46 5.88 -26.89
N GLY A 1001 -30.14 4.92 -26.27
CA GLY A 1001 -30.50 3.64 -26.88
C GLY A 1001 -31.58 2.90 -26.10
N SER A 1002 -32.09 1.81 -26.68
CA SER A 1002 -32.95 0.85 -25.97
C SER A 1002 -32.12 0.13 -24.91
N ALA A 1003 -32.58 0.17 -23.65
CA ALA A 1003 -31.97 -0.55 -22.55
C ALA A 1003 -32.98 -1.54 -21.96
N SER A 1004 -32.56 -2.80 -21.85
CA SER A 1004 -33.27 -3.82 -21.10
C SER A 1004 -32.65 -3.98 -19.71
N LEU A 1005 -33.48 -4.38 -18.75
CA LEU A 1005 -33.07 -4.74 -17.39
C LEU A 1005 -33.57 -6.15 -17.09
N ASP A 1006 -32.70 -7.02 -16.58
CA ASP A 1006 -33.09 -8.33 -16.08
C ASP A 1006 -33.69 -8.22 -14.67
N LEU A 1007 -34.98 -8.54 -14.57
CA LEU A 1007 -35.74 -8.63 -13.32
C LEU A 1007 -36.21 -10.08 -13.06
N SER A 1008 -35.54 -11.09 -13.63
CA SER A 1008 -35.92 -12.50 -13.47
C SER A 1008 -35.97 -12.98 -12.02
N ASP A 1009 -35.02 -12.53 -11.18
CA ASP A 1009 -34.97 -12.85 -9.74
C ASP A 1009 -35.79 -11.87 -8.86
N ALA A 1010 -36.46 -10.89 -9.47
CA ALA A 1010 -37.22 -9.85 -8.76
C ALA A 1010 -38.74 -10.02 -8.94
N ASP A 1011 -39.52 -9.70 -7.90
CA ASP A 1011 -40.97 -9.85 -7.90
C ASP A 1011 -41.73 -8.50 -7.89
N GLY A 1012 -43.03 -8.55 -8.16
CA GLY A 1012 -43.92 -7.38 -8.14
C GLY A 1012 -43.86 -6.50 -9.39
N THR A 1013 -44.42 -5.29 -9.27
CA THR A 1013 -44.43 -4.25 -10.30
C THR A 1013 -43.50 -3.12 -9.88
N TYR A 1014 -42.77 -2.54 -10.82
CA TYR A 1014 -41.88 -1.39 -10.62
C TYR A 1014 -42.40 -0.21 -11.42
N THR A 1015 -42.34 0.99 -10.85
CA THR A 1015 -42.43 2.24 -11.62
C THR A 1015 -41.14 2.41 -12.43
N VAL A 1016 -41.22 3.14 -13.54
CA VAL A 1016 -40.06 3.49 -14.38
C VAL A 1016 -40.10 5.00 -14.63
N GLN A 1017 -39.09 5.72 -14.15
CA GLN A 1017 -39.01 7.17 -14.27
C GLN A 1017 -37.60 7.62 -14.67
N TRP A 1018 -37.53 8.77 -15.33
CA TRP A 1018 -36.34 9.26 -16.02
C TRP A 1018 -35.89 10.60 -15.45
N HIS A 1019 -34.59 10.77 -15.26
CA HIS A 1019 -33.94 11.99 -14.79
C HIS A 1019 -32.86 12.46 -15.78
N ASN A 1020 -32.74 13.78 -15.95
CA ASN A 1020 -31.85 14.41 -16.91
C ASN A 1020 -30.52 14.86 -16.25
N PRO A 1021 -29.42 14.10 -16.37
CA PRO A 1021 -28.16 14.35 -15.68
C PRO A 1021 -27.42 15.65 -16.11
N ARG A 1022 -27.92 16.37 -17.11
CA ARG A 1022 -27.36 17.66 -17.56
C ARG A 1022 -28.06 18.88 -16.96
N THR A 1023 -29.34 18.75 -16.60
CA THR A 1023 -30.19 19.88 -16.20
C THR A 1023 -30.82 19.68 -14.82
N GLY A 1024 -30.78 18.47 -14.28
CA GLY A 1024 -31.51 18.08 -13.10
C GLY A 1024 -33.03 18.18 -13.31
N GLY A 1025 -33.74 18.39 -12.20
CA GLY A 1025 -35.20 18.49 -12.16
C GLY A 1025 -35.88 17.18 -11.75
N SER A 1026 -37.20 17.28 -11.52
CA SER A 1026 -38.05 16.18 -11.08
C SER A 1026 -38.06 15.01 -12.06
N LEU A 1027 -38.25 13.80 -11.53
CA LEU A 1027 -38.44 12.58 -12.32
C LEU A 1027 -39.63 12.71 -13.28
N ALA A 1028 -39.46 12.23 -14.51
CA ALA A 1028 -40.45 12.28 -15.57
C ALA A 1028 -40.74 10.90 -16.16
N ASN A 1029 -41.95 10.69 -16.67
CA ASN A 1029 -42.35 9.42 -17.28
C ASN A 1029 -41.81 9.31 -18.70
N GLY A 1030 -41.23 8.16 -19.05
CA GLY A 1030 -40.80 7.83 -20.41
C GLY A 1030 -41.92 7.19 -21.24
N SER A 1031 -41.56 6.52 -22.34
CA SER A 1031 -42.52 5.73 -23.14
C SER A 1031 -42.99 4.46 -22.43
N VAL A 1032 -42.31 4.05 -21.37
CA VAL A 1032 -42.71 3.02 -20.40
C VAL A 1032 -42.69 3.68 -19.02
N SER A 1033 -43.72 3.43 -18.22
CA SER A 1033 -43.89 3.99 -16.86
C SER A 1033 -44.03 2.92 -15.77
N GLN A 1034 -44.28 1.67 -16.15
CA GLN A 1034 -44.33 0.52 -15.25
C GLN A 1034 -43.83 -0.74 -15.97
N VAL A 1035 -43.16 -1.62 -15.23
CA VAL A 1035 -42.71 -2.96 -15.66
C VAL A 1035 -43.01 -3.99 -14.55
N SER A 1036 -43.04 -5.28 -14.90
CA SER A 1036 -43.21 -6.37 -13.93
C SER A 1036 -41.94 -7.19 -13.82
N GLY A 1037 -41.61 -7.63 -12.60
CA GLY A 1037 -40.54 -8.61 -12.37
C GLY A 1037 -40.91 -10.03 -12.85
N GLY A 1038 -39.96 -10.96 -12.74
CA GLY A 1038 -40.07 -12.34 -13.23
C GLY A 1038 -39.58 -12.54 -14.67
N GLY A 1039 -38.82 -11.58 -15.22
CA GLY A 1039 -38.15 -11.69 -16.52
C GLY A 1039 -37.38 -10.43 -16.90
N SER A 1040 -36.73 -10.44 -18.07
CA SER A 1040 -36.12 -9.23 -18.65
C SER A 1040 -37.18 -8.29 -19.24
N VAL A 1041 -37.00 -6.98 -19.04
CA VAL A 1041 -37.95 -5.93 -19.41
C VAL A 1041 -37.27 -4.76 -20.13
N GLU A 1042 -37.96 -4.17 -21.10
CA GLU A 1042 -37.53 -2.94 -21.78
C GLU A 1042 -37.85 -1.70 -20.94
N LEU A 1043 -36.85 -0.83 -20.69
CA LEU A 1043 -37.04 0.42 -19.94
C LEU A 1043 -37.75 1.51 -20.76
N GLY A 1044 -37.85 1.34 -22.09
CA GLY A 1044 -38.46 2.29 -23.01
C GLY A 1044 -37.53 3.46 -23.37
N ASN A 1045 -38.14 4.57 -23.78
CA ASN A 1045 -37.43 5.79 -24.19
C ASN A 1045 -37.63 6.92 -23.17
N PRO A 1046 -36.67 7.84 -23.02
CA PRO A 1046 -36.82 9.05 -22.22
C PRO A 1046 -37.93 9.98 -22.73
N PRO A 1047 -38.42 10.91 -21.90
CA PRO A 1047 -39.38 11.93 -22.32
C PRO A 1047 -38.81 12.88 -23.38
N GLY A 1048 -39.62 13.20 -24.39
CA GLY A 1048 -39.30 14.14 -25.46
C GLY A 1048 -38.81 13.47 -26.74
N SER A 1049 -38.03 14.21 -27.54
CA SER A 1049 -37.38 13.74 -28.77
C SER A 1049 -35.91 14.20 -28.77
N PRO A 1050 -35.03 13.63 -27.93
CA PRO A 1050 -33.61 13.95 -27.95
C PRO A 1050 -33.00 13.65 -29.33
N ASP A 1051 -32.11 14.53 -29.81
CA ASP A 1051 -31.36 14.32 -31.05
C ASP A 1051 -30.24 13.31 -30.80
N PRO A 1052 -30.30 12.08 -31.36
CA PRO A 1052 -29.35 11.00 -31.06
C PRO A 1052 -27.89 11.33 -31.43
N LEU A 1053 -27.62 12.40 -32.18
CA LEU A 1053 -26.27 12.80 -32.58
C LEU A 1053 -25.58 13.77 -31.59
N SER A 1054 -26.28 14.20 -30.53
CA SER A 1054 -25.73 15.04 -29.46
C SER A 1054 -24.83 14.24 -28.50
N GLU A 1055 -23.63 14.75 -28.18
CA GLU A 1055 -22.82 14.21 -27.07
C GLU A 1055 -23.53 14.32 -25.71
N ALA A 1056 -24.53 15.20 -25.59
CA ALA A 1056 -25.27 15.50 -24.38
C ALA A 1056 -26.61 14.72 -24.33
N ASN A 1057 -26.54 13.38 -24.42
CA ASN A 1057 -27.69 12.49 -24.58
C ASN A 1057 -27.91 11.44 -23.47
N ASP A 1058 -27.04 11.40 -22.47
CA ASP A 1058 -27.13 10.51 -21.30
C ASP A 1058 -28.44 10.60 -20.49
N TRP A 1059 -28.87 9.52 -19.86
CA TRP A 1059 -30.05 9.50 -19.00
C TRP A 1059 -29.86 8.60 -17.78
N VAL A 1060 -30.54 8.97 -16.69
CA VAL A 1060 -30.67 8.12 -15.50
C VAL A 1060 -32.10 7.60 -15.44
N VAL A 1061 -32.27 6.30 -15.29
CA VAL A 1061 -33.57 5.65 -15.06
C VAL A 1061 -33.62 5.20 -13.61
N LEU A 1062 -34.64 5.63 -12.86
CA LEU A 1062 -34.98 5.11 -11.55
C LEU A 1062 -36.15 4.13 -11.68
N LEU A 1063 -35.99 2.94 -11.12
CA LEU A 1063 -37.06 1.98 -10.91
C LEU A 1063 -37.25 1.76 -9.42
N ARG A 1064 -38.50 1.80 -8.95
CA ARG A 1064 -38.88 1.53 -7.55
C ARG A 1064 -40.09 0.61 -7.52
N ARG A 1065 -40.12 -0.34 -6.60
CA ARG A 1065 -41.26 -1.26 -6.45
C ARG A 1065 -42.53 -0.49 -6.07
N ALA A 1066 -43.61 -0.70 -6.81
CA ALA A 1066 -44.81 0.14 -6.80
C ALA A 1066 -45.69 0.00 -5.54
N ASP A 1067 -45.35 -0.91 -4.63
CA ASP A 1067 -45.92 -1.03 -3.28
C ASP A 1067 -45.10 -0.28 -2.20
N LYS A 1068 -43.94 0.27 -2.60
CA LYS A 1068 -43.00 1.06 -1.77
C LYS A 1068 -42.73 2.46 -2.34
N SER A 1069 -43.42 2.85 -3.42
CA SER A 1069 -43.16 4.07 -4.22
C SER A 1069 -44.04 5.26 -3.85
#